data_AF-A0A8J1TUF3-F1
#
_entry.id   AF-A0A8J1TUF3-F1
#
_cell.length_a   1.000
_cell.length_b   1.000
_cell.length_c   1.000
_cell.angle_alpha   90.00
_cell.angle_beta   90.00
_cell.angle_gamma   90.00
#
_symmetry.space_group_name_H-M   'P 1'
#
loop_
_entity.id
_entity.type
_entity.pdbx_description
1 polymer ?
#
loop_
_entity_poly.entity_id
_entity_poly.type
_entity_poly.pdbx_seq_one_letter_code
_entity_poly.pdbx_strand_id
1 'polypeptide(L)'
;MDFKDTRLYKTLTGTDVAEISTVMHELIKTGRDITLQDPITGRGYLHVIAEHSDRFKDARAIPVVYQLTYAGIDINLQDINGDTALHIVVKNTGAHAIMVALIRSGADMGILNKKGESPLDCIKHYQPLGHGEMEMWHNAYKPGLYDAVMGANPDAELVERLLKSWCRVIIFRNKEWINLAELVQPRTGNTEISNLLKKYQWTNQYVHATLGGSVYHMKYLLAKDTGPKIDVKTFDVSHFTPFPECLPMPRPLLASSWEQLNFDIIEELMTSGANTSVLYGTAEPGENSKKPLIFHLAIGPNKPSLRIIHRILKQSKMNCKNPMGETLIYECIRRGESKGMIQSLINYGTDISLRNVDGQTARDAAEEHSKPEYVELIDKHVGDTVIKGDMNALKKLAIQGYDHLEDIGRDADVTYAICSKIWRDDMYAFFRNIPKIEAKCEDLFTAVDTCDLDKIKKLSDDIDYENARDACGMSLLHRALLQNDIPHRLVEIIIERFPHTVQSVDNMMRTPLHFAYLLHGDSEIIDVLLNNGASNNSIDVNGLTATDYKSSNCSTLQWKRLQRNVLDFQLHVKLKQMKVHDNFKRAIQENDMKRITSMVEELKIVSGNSVKPNLMSVYSTMLFYCVDEKKEHIARYLLKNGADPDIYQTNADKTTSCGQPCVISLLEKATSTGMASLRDDIIQIRNKKRTEGRGTDDKCLDVFMNFGGV
;
A
#
# COMPACT_ATOMS: atom_id res chain seq x y z
N MET A 1 15.59 32.82 -38.18
CA MET A 1 16.31 31.82 -37.34
C MET A 1 15.99 30.46 -37.90
N ASP A 2 17.00 29.63 -38.15
CA ASP A 2 16.77 28.23 -38.56
C ASP A 2 16.23 27.44 -37.35
N PHE A 3 15.18 26.66 -37.56
CA PHE A 3 14.55 25.80 -36.56
C PHE A 3 15.58 24.86 -35.91
N LYS A 4 16.49 24.31 -36.73
CA LYS A 4 17.54 23.38 -36.27
C LYS A 4 18.63 24.05 -35.44
N ASP A 5 18.78 25.37 -35.56
CA ASP A 5 19.74 26.15 -34.79
C ASP A 5 19.21 26.64 -33.45
N THR A 6 17.92 26.46 -33.19
CA THR A 6 17.33 26.83 -31.91
C THR A 6 17.93 26.00 -30.78
N ARG A 7 18.17 26.67 -29.65
CA ARG A 7 18.66 26.00 -28.44
C ARG A 7 17.72 24.87 -28.03
N LEU A 8 16.40 25.09 -28.12
CA LEU A 8 15.40 24.07 -27.80
C LEU A 8 15.55 22.82 -28.68
N TYR A 9 15.68 22.96 -30.01
CA TYR A 9 15.88 21.81 -30.89
C TYR A 9 17.15 21.04 -30.53
N LYS A 10 18.26 21.76 -30.30
CA LYS A 10 19.55 21.13 -29.90
C LYS A 10 19.46 20.40 -28.57
N THR A 11 18.74 20.93 -27.57
CA THR A 11 18.54 20.24 -26.29
C THR A 11 17.58 19.05 -26.42
N LEU A 12 16.51 19.19 -27.20
CA LEU A 12 15.56 18.11 -27.49
C LEU A 12 16.19 16.97 -28.29
N THR A 13 17.26 17.22 -29.04
CA THR A 13 18.02 16.22 -29.83
C THR A 13 19.35 15.78 -29.18
N GLY A 14 19.78 16.45 -28.11
CA GLY A 14 21.04 16.19 -27.39
C GLY A 14 21.05 14.94 -26.51
N THR A 15 21.80 14.94 -25.41
CA THR A 15 21.91 13.77 -24.51
C THR A 15 21.36 14.00 -23.10
N ASP A 16 21.34 15.23 -22.60
CA ASP A 16 20.95 15.53 -21.22
C ASP A 16 19.46 15.94 -21.10
N VAL A 17 18.68 15.17 -20.34
CA VAL A 17 17.25 15.41 -20.09
C VAL A 17 17.03 16.49 -19.04
N ALA A 18 17.97 16.68 -18.10
CA ALA A 18 17.84 17.68 -17.05
C ALA A 18 17.92 19.11 -17.63
N GLU A 19 18.73 19.28 -18.68
CA GLU A 19 18.91 20.56 -19.37
C GLU A 19 17.61 21.04 -20.07
N ILE A 20 16.73 20.11 -20.45
CA ILE A 20 15.45 20.43 -21.12
C ILE A 20 14.58 21.32 -20.23
N SER A 21 14.43 20.98 -18.95
CA SER A 21 13.61 21.77 -18.01
C SER A 21 14.17 23.18 -17.82
N THR A 22 15.50 23.30 -17.73
CA THR A 22 16.18 24.59 -17.57
C THR A 22 15.99 25.49 -18.79
N VAL A 23 16.18 24.92 -19.99
CA VAL A 23 15.99 25.62 -21.26
C VAL A 23 14.54 26.03 -21.44
N MET A 24 13.58 25.18 -21.08
CA MET A 24 12.16 25.52 -21.12
C MET A 24 11.80 26.67 -20.18
N HIS A 25 12.31 26.68 -18.95
CA HIS A 25 12.12 27.80 -18.03
C HIS A 25 12.69 29.12 -18.59
N GLU A 26 13.85 29.07 -19.25
CA GLU A 26 14.45 30.25 -19.90
C GLU A 26 13.61 30.71 -21.09
N LEU A 27 13.09 29.80 -21.91
CA LEU A 27 12.25 30.12 -23.06
C LEU A 27 10.95 30.79 -22.64
N ILE A 28 10.31 30.28 -21.58
CA ILE A 28 9.09 30.89 -21.01
C ILE A 28 9.39 32.31 -20.52
N LYS A 29 10.53 32.55 -19.87
CA LYS A 29 10.93 33.88 -19.39
C LYS A 29 11.28 34.85 -20.51
N THR A 30 11.96 34.37 -21.55
CA THR A 30 12.44 35.19 -22.66
C THR A 30 11.38 35.44 -23.73
N GLY A 31 10.25 34.73 -23.69
CA GLY A 31 9.14 34.91 -24.63
C GLY A 31 9.51 34.58 -26.07
N ARG A 32 10.50 33.69 -26.27
CA ARG A 32 10.89 33.26 -27.62
C ARG A 32 9.74 32.53 -28.32
N ASP A 33 9.67 32.68 -29.64
CA ASP A 33 8.67 32.02 -30.45
C ASP A 33 8.87 30.49 -30.45
N ILE A 34 7.91 29.80 -29.88
CA ILE A 34 7.84 28.34 -29.77
C ILE A 34 7.09 27.70 -30.95
N THR A 35 6.54 28.49 -31.86
CA THR A 35 5.73 28.01 -32.99
C THR A 35 6.55 27.72 -34.25
N LEU A 36 7.88 27.86 -34.16
CA LEU A 36 8.82 27.57 -35.25
C LEU A 36 8.68 26.13 -35.75
N GLN A 37 8.81 25.96 -37.06
CA GLN A 37 8.73 24.68 -37.76
C GLN A 37 9.95 24.49 -38.65
N ASP A 38 10.36 23.24 -38.85
CA ASP A 38 11.36 22.89 -39.84
C ASP A 38 10.83 23.19 -41.25
N PRO A 39 11.46 24.09 -42.03
CA PRO A 39 10.99 24.45 -43.37
C PRO A 39 11.00 23.28 -44.36
N ILE A 40 11.79 22.22 -44.11
CA ILE A 40 11.91 21.08 -45.02
C ILE A 40 10.84 20.02 -44.71
N THR A 41 10.67 19.70 -43.43
CA THR A 41 9.80 18.60 -42.99
C THR A 41 8.43 19.06 -42.50
N GLY A 42 8.23 20.35 -42.27
CA GLY A 42 7.01 20.91 -41.63
C GLY A 42 6.88 20.54 -40.15
N ARG A 43 7.91 19.92 -39.56
CA ARG A 43 7.86 19.41 -38.18
C ARG A 43 8.06 20.54 -37.16
N GLY A 44 7.17 20.58 -36.17
CA GLY A 44 7.36 21.38 -34.96
C GLY A 44 8.04 20.59 -33.83
N TYR A 45 8.26 21.23 -32.67
CA TYR A 45 8.94 20.63 -31.52
C TYR A 45 8.29 19.35 -30.97
N LEU A 46 6.94 19.24 -31.01
CA LEU A 46 6.24 18.03 -30.56
C LEU A 46 6.52 16.81 -31.47
N HIS A 47 6.74 17.02 -32.77
CA HIS A 47 7.14 15.93 -33.68
C HIS A 47 8.55 15.43 -33.35
N VAL A 48 9.46 16.33 -32.96
CA VAL A 48 10.83 15.98 -32.57
C VAL A 48 10.84 15.15 -31.29
N ILE A 49 10.02 15.52 -30.30
CA ILE A 49 9.83 14.75 -29.06
C ILE A 49 9.25 13.37 -29.37
N ALA A 50 8.25 13.30 -30.25
CA ALA A 50 7.63 12.06 -30.67
C ALA A 50 8.62 11.12 -31.37
N GLU A 51 9.45 11.66 -32.26
CA GLU A 51 10.48 10.93 -33.00
C GLU A 51 11.56 10.36 -32.07
N HIS A 52 12.02 11.15 -31.10
CA HIS A 52 13.08 10.75 -30.16
C HIS A 52 12.52 10.10 -28.88
N SER A 53 11.34 9.49 -28.96
CA SER A 53 10.62 8.95 -27.80
C SER A 53 11.41 7.93 -26.97
N ASP A 54 12.41 7.26 -27.52
CA ASP A 54 13.34 6.39 -26.79
C ASP A 54 14.03 7.12 -25.62
N ARG A 55 14.29 8.42 -25.77
CA ARG A 55 14.86 9.27 -24.71
C ARG A 55 13.84 9.71 -23.66
N PHE A 56 12.56 9.62 -24.00
CA PHE A 56 11.44 10.10 -23.18
C PHE A 56 10.63 8.94 -22.58
N LYS A 57 11.20 7.72 -22.55
CA LYS A 57 10.67 6.57 -21.79
C LYS A 57 10.65 6.85 -20.29
N ASP A 58 11.56 7.71 -19.84
CA ASP A 58 11.74 8.06 -18.44
C ASP A 58 10.73 9.14 -18.00
N ALA A 59 10.11 8.97 -16.83
CA ALA A 59 9.03 9.85 -16.36
C ALA A 59 9.46 11.33 -16.27
N ARG A 60 10.76 11.56 -16.02
CA ARG A 60 11.42 12.88 -15.90
C ARG A 60 11.32 13.74 -17.15
N ALA A 61 11.14 13.12 -18.32
CA ALA A 61 11.15 13.80 -19.61
C ALA A 61 9.74 14.20 -20.08
N ILE A 62 8.69 13.61 -19.50
CA ILE A 62 7.28 13.88 -19.82
C ILE A 62 6.86 15.34 -19.56
N PRO A 63 7.34 16.05 -18.52
CA PRO A 63 6.94 17.44 -18.23
C PRO A 63 7.09 18.40 -19.41
N VAL A 64 8.04 18.17 -20.31
CA VAL A 64 8.27 19.03 -21.48
C VAL A 64 7.03 19.13 -22.37
N VAL A 65 6.25 18.05 -22.51
CA VAL A 65 5.04 18.04 -23.34
C VAL A 65 4.00 18.98 -22.71
N TYR A 66 3.80 18.88 -21.40
CA TYR A 66 2.88 19.75 -20.67
C TYR A 66 3.32 21.22 -20.67
N GLN A 67 4.62 21.49 -20.59
CA GLN A 67 5.15 22.85 -20.68
C GLN A 67 4.90 23.47 -22.07
N LEU A 68 5.18 22.73 -23.14
CA LEU A 68 4.98 23.18 -24.52
C LEU A 68 3.50 23.43 -24.84
N THR A 69 2.61 22.55 -24.38
CA THR A 69 1.16 22.72 -24.57
C THR A 69 0.58 23.82 -23.69
N TYR A 70 1.17 24.09 -22.52
CA TYR A 70 0.81 25.27 -21.70
C TYR A 70 1.23 26.57 -22.38
N ALA A 71 2.37 26.58 -23.07
CA ALA A 71 2.88 27.74 -23.77
C ALA A 71 2.12 28.07 -25.07
N GLY A 72 1.20 27.20 -25.52
CA GLY A 72 0.32 27.45 -26.66
C GLY A 72 0.83 26.88 -27.99
N ILE A 73 1.56 25.77 -27.97
CA ILE A 73 1.86 25.03 -29.21
C ILE A 73 0.61 24.32 -29.73
N ASP A 74 0.41 24.37 -31.05
CA ASP A 74 -0.62 23.58 -31.72
C ASP A 74 -0.26 22.09 -31.68
N ILE A 75 -1.00 21.35 -30.86
CA ILE A 75 -0.80 19.92 -30.65
C ILE A 75 -1.17 19.07 -31.86
N ASN A 76 -2.03 19.61 -32.74
CA ASN A 76 -2.56 18.93 -33.91
C ASN A 76 -1.85 19.35 -35.20
N LEU A 77 -0.72 20.05 -35.10
CA LEU A 77 0.11 20.39 -36.24
C LEU A 77 0.43 19.13 -37.05
N GLN A 78 0.24 19.20 -38.37
CA GLN A 78 0.59 18.14 -39.32
C GLN A 78 1.88 18.47 -40.05
N ASP A 79 2.75 17.48 -40.20
CA ASP A 79 3.95 17.59 -41.02
C ASP A 79 3.65 17.50 -42.53
N ILE A 80 4.68 17.49 -43.38
CA ILE A 80 4.51 17.36 -44.84
C ILE A 80 3.82 16.06 -45.28
N ASN A 81 3.81 15.02 -44.45
CA ASN A 81 3.15 13.74 -44.71
C ASN A 81 1.72 13.71 -44.13
N GLY A 82 1.28 14.79 -43.49
CA GLY A 82 0.01 14.81 -42.75
C GLY A 82 0.09 14.10 -41.39
N ASP A 83 1.28 13.63 -40.98
CA ASP A 83 1.45 12.98 -39.68
C ASP A 83 1.44 14.06 -38.60
N THR A 84 0.60 13.86 -37.57
CA THR A 84 0.67 14.64 -36.32
C THR A 84 1.71 14.04 -35.38
N ALA A 85 2.05 14.74 -34.29
CA ALA A 85 2.90 14.18 -33.24
C ALA A 85 2.36 12.82 -32.72
N LEU A 86 1.03 12.65 -32.64
CA LEU A 86 0.40 11.40 -32.21
C LEU A 86 0.67 10.24 -33.21
N HIS A 87 0.68 10.51 -34.53
CA HIS A 87 1.02 9.51 -35.56
C HIS A 87 2.47 9.04 -35.47
N ILE A 88 3.39 9.89 -35.03
CA ILE A 88 4.81 9.54 -34.90
C ILE A 88 5.04 8.75 -33.61
N VAL A 89 4.46 9.18 -32.48
CA VAL A 89 4.66 8.51 -31.17
C VAL A 89 4.27 7.04 -31.23
N VAL A 90 3.13 6.72 -31.86
CA VAL A 90 2.60 5.36 -31.90
C VAL A 90 3.43 4.38 -32.73
N LYS A 91 4.37 4.87 -33.55
CA LYS A 91 5.30 4.03 -34.33
C LYS A 91 6.49 3.56 -33.50
N ASN A 92 6.78 4.22 -32.37
CA ASN A 92 7.96 3.97 -31.56
C ASN A 92 7.67 3.06 -30.36
N THR A 93 8.63 2.21 -30.00
CA THR A 93 8.47 1.24 -28.90
C THR A 93 8.45 1.91 -27.52
N GLY A 94 7.51 1.54 -26.64
CA GLY A 94 7.47 2.01 -25.25
C GLY A 94 7.11 3.49 -25.04
N ALA A 95 6.65 4.21 -26.08
CA ALA A 95 6.32 5.64 -26.02
C ALA A 95 4.92 5.95 -25.46
N HIS A 96 4.28 5.01 -24.74
CA HIS A 96 2.90 5.14 -24.26
C HIS A 96 2.71 6.35 -23.32
N ALA A 97 3.72 6.70 -22.51
CA ALA A 97 3.63 7.82 -21.58
C ALA A 97 3.52 9.18 -22.30
N ILE A 98 4.26 9.36 -23.40
CA ILE A 98 4.18 10.56 -24.25
C ILE A 98 2.83 10.61 -24.96
N MET A 99 2.36 9.47 -25.47
CA MET A 99 1.05 9.34 -26.10
C MET A 99 -0.06 9.82 -25.15
N VAL A 100 -0.07 9.33 -23.92
CA VAL A 100 -1.03 9.73 -22.88
C VAL A 100 -0.91 11.22 -22.56
N ALA A 101 0.31 11.77 -22.48
CA ALA A 101 0.51 13.20 -22.24
C ALA A 101 -0.05 14.08 -23.37
N LEU A 102 0.11 13.67 -24.64
CA LEU A 102 -0.47 14.34 -25.80
C LEU A 102 -2.00 14.28 -25.78
N ILE A 103 -2.58 13.09 -25.55
CA ILE A 103 -4.04 12.91 -25.49
C ILE A 103 -4.63 13.76 -24.36
N ARG A 104 -4.04 13.75 -23.15
CA ARG A 104 -4.47 14.59 -22.03
C ARG A 104 -4.41 16.08 -22.34
N SER A 105 -3.46 16.49 -23.18
CA SER A 105 -3.28 17.89 -23.60
C SER A 105 -4.26 18.32 -24.71
N GLY A 106 -5.08 17.41 -25.23
CA GLY A 106 -6.10 17.69 -26.24
C GLY A 106 -5.72 17.30 -27.67
N ALA A 107 -4.80 16.35 -27.85
CA ALA A 107 -4.51 15.80 -29.17
C ALA A 107 -5.76 15.14 -29.78
N ASP A 108 -6.05 15.47 -31.03
CA ASP A 108 -7.16 14.91 -31.79
C ASP A 108 -6.76 13.52 -32.30
N MET A 109 -7.57 12.52 -31.94
CA MET A 109 -7.32 11.11 -32.20
C MET A 109 -7.89 10.65 -33.56
N GLY A 110 -8.65 11.52 -34.25
CA GLY A 110 -9.33 11.21 -35.51
C GLY A 110 -8.68 11.82 -36.75
N ILE A 111 -7.63 12.64 -36.60
CA ILE A 111 -6.93 13.24 -37.75
C ILE A 111 -6.31 12.15 -38.61
N LEU A 112 -6.50 12.24 -39.93
CA LEU A 112 -5.92 11.32 -40.90
C LEU A 112 -4.67 11.93 -41.52
N ASN A 113 -3.63 11.11 -41.68
CA ASN A 113 -2.46 11.49 -42.46
C ASN A 113 -2.73 11.43 -43.98
N LYS A 114 -1.74 11.78 -44.83
CA LYS A 114 -1.90 11.72 -46.29
C LYS A 114 -2.10 10.30 -46.85
N LYS A 115 -1.84 9.26 -46.06
CA LYS A 115 -2.15 7.86 -46.40
C LYS A 115 -3.58 7.46 -46.04
N GLY A 116 -4.34 8.35 -45.39
CA GLY A 116 -5.69 8.07 -44.91
C GLY A 116 -5.72 7.25 -43.61
N GLU A 117 -4.60 7.14 -42.90
CA GLU A 117 -4.48 6.38 -41.66
C GLU A 117 -4.72 7.30 -40.47
N SER A 118 -5.50 6.84 -39.48
CA SER A 118 -5.56 7.46 -38.15
C SER A 118 -4.39 6.98 -37.28
N PRO A 119 -4.12 7.61 -36.11
CA PRO A 119 -3.13 7.11 -35.15
C PRO A 119 -3.40 5.68 -34.69
N LEU A 120 -4.67 5.28 -34.54
CA LEU A 120 -5.04 3.91 -34.19
C LEU A 120 -4.71 2.92 -35.32
N ASP A 121 -4.94 3.33 -36.57
CA ASP A 121 -4.60 2.50 -37.73
C ASP A 121 -3.08 2.33 -37.84
N CYS A 122 -2.31 3.36 -37.51
CA CYS A 122 -0.86 3.27 -37.39
C CYS A 122 -0.45 2.23 -36.32
N ILE A 123 -1.05 2.22 -35.13
CA ILE A 123 -0.75 1.20 -34.09
C ILE A 123 -0.95 -0.21 -34.66
N LYS A 124 -2.08 -0.43 -35.35
CA LYS A 124 -2.45 -1.74 -35.91
C LYS A 124 -1.60 -2.16 -37.10
N HIS A 125 -1.14 -1.19 -37.90
CA HIS A 125 -0.34 -1.44 -39.08
C HIS A 125 1.13 -1.73 -38.75
N TYR A 126 1.75 -0.91 -37.88
CA TYR A 126 3.17 -1.05 -37.56
C TYR A 126 3.46 -2.06 -36.44
N GLN A 127 2.51 -2.29 -35.52
CA GLN A 127 2.60 -3.22 -34.39
C GLN A 127 3.96 -3.20 -33.65
N PRO A 128 4.41 -2.05 -33.11
CA PRO A 128 5.65 -1.99 -32.35
C PRO A 128 5.64 -2.93 -31.13
N LEU A 129 6.83 -3.23 -30.60
CA LEU A 129 6.96 -3.97 -29.34
C LEU A 129 6.19 -3.21 -28.23
N GLY A 130 5.22 -3.87 -27.59
CA GLY A 130 4.32 -3.23 -26.62
C GLY A 130 3.09 -2.54 -27.22
N HIS A 131 2.76 -2.75 -28.50
CA HIS A 131 1.57 -2.16 -29.14
C HIS A 131 0.26 -2.47 -28.42
N GLY A 132 0.14 -3.62 -27.75
CA GLY A 132 -1.06 -3.96 -26.97
C GLY A 132 -1.32 -2.97 -25.83
N GLU A 133 -0.27 -2.49 -25.15
CA GLU A 133 -0.40 -1.43 -24.15
C GLU A 133 -0.81 -0.11 -24.79
N MET A 134 -0.22 0.25 -25.94
CA MET A 134 -0.58 1.47 -26.66
C MET A 134 -2.03 1.44 -27.14
N GLU A 135 -2.49 0.31 -27.67
CA GLU A 135 -3.88 0.13 -28.10
C GLU A 135 -4.84 0.21 -26.90
N MET A 136 -4.49 -0.42 -25.77
CA MET A 136 -5.27 -0.32 -24.53
C MET A 136 -5.42 1.13 -24.08
N TRP A 137 -4.31 1.88 -24.00
CA TRP A 137 -4.32 3.29 -23.62
C TRP A 137 -5.10 4.13 -24.62
N HIS A 138 -4.86 3.96 -25.93
CA HIS A 138 -5.60 4.70 -26.96
C HIS A 138 -7.11 4.43 -26.87
N ASN A 139 -7.52 3.17 -26.68
CA ASN A 139 -8.94 2.82 -26.55
C ASN A 139 -9.57 3.36 -25.26
N ALA A 140 -8.81 3.48 -24.16
CA ALA A 140 -9.31 4.06 -22.92
C ALA A 140 -9.79 5.51 -23.09
N TYR A 141 -9.11 6.28 -23.96
CA TYR A 141 -9.41 7.70 -24.19
C TYR A 141 -10.29 7.99 -25.42
N LYS A 142 -10.55 7.01 -26.29
CA LYS A 142 -11.37 7.19 -27.51
C LYS A 142 -12.81 7.64 -27.14
N PRO A 143 -13.41 8.63 -27.84
CA PRO A 143 -12.93 9.36 -29.03
C PRO A 143 -12.03 10.58 -28.74
N GLY A 144 -11.70 10.85 -27.48
CA GLY A 144 -11.04 12.08 -27.03
C GLY A 144 -12.05 13.06 -26.42
N LEU A 145 -11.59 13.93 -25.52
CA LEU A 145 -12.48 14.83 -24.77
C LEU A 145 -13.21 15.81 -25.69
N TYR A 146 -12.54 16.36 -26.70
CA TYR A 146 -13.14 17.30 -27.65
C TYR A 146 -14.29 16.64 -28.42
N ASP A 147 -14.03 15.50 -29.05
CA ASP A 147 -15.03 14.79 -29.86
C ASP A 147 -16.17 14.22 -29.01
N ALA A 148 -15.87 13.74 -27.80
CA ALA A 148 -16.90 13.28 -26.85
C ALA A 148 -17.88 14.41 -26.47
N VAL A 149 -17.39 15.64 -26.33
CA VAL A 149 -18.21 16.82 -25.98
C VAL A 149 -18.93 17.38 -27.21
N MET A 150 -18.30 17.35 -28.39
CA MET A 150 -18.83 17.93 -29.63
C MET A 150 -19.68 16.96 -30.46
N GLY A 151 -19.75 15.69 -30.07
CA GLY A 151 -20.55 14.67 -30.75
C GLY A 151 -22.05 14.97 -30.77
N ALA A 152 -22.77 14.33 -31.69
CA ALA A 152 -24.20 14.54 -31.89
C ALA A 152 -25.05 14.19 -30.65
N ASN A 153 -24.60 13.23 -29.84
CA ASN A 153 -25.20 12.87 -28.55
C ASN A 153 -24.09 12.64 -27.51
N PRO A 154 -23.68 13.69 -26.78
CA PRO A 154 -22.54 13.60 -25.88
C PRO A 154 -22.94 12.87 -24.57
N ASP A 155 -22.19 11.81 -24.24
CA ASP A 155 -22.40 11.00 -23.04
C ASP A 155 -21.70 11.63 -21.82
N ALA A 156 -22.48 11.99 -20.80
CA ALA A 156 -21.99 12.64 -19.59
C ALA A 156 -21.06 11.73 -18.77
N GLU A 157 -21.30 10.42 -18.74
CA GLU A 157 -20.49 9.46 -17.98
C GLU A 157 -19.10 9.30 -18.64
N LEU A 158 -19.08 9.16 -19.96
CA LEU A 158 -17.85 9.14 -20.75
C LEU A 158 -17.03 10.43 -20.56
N VAL A 159 -17.69 11.59 -20.64
CA VAL A 159 -17.04 12.89 -20.43
C VAL A 159 -16.47 12.99 -19.01
N GLU A 160 -17.23 12.60 -17.98
CA GLU A 160 -16.73 12.61 -16.61
C GLU A 160 -15.52 11.67 -16.43
N ARG A 161 -15.54 10.47 -17.02
CA ARG A 161 -14.40 9.53 -17.00
C ARG A 161 -13.14 10.13 -17.65
N LEU A 162 -13.28 10.81 -18.78
CA LEU A 162 -12.17 11.49 -19.46
C LEU A 162 -11.65 12.68 -18.62
N LEU A 163 -12.53 13.43 -17.97
CA LEU A 163 -12.14 14.52 -17.08
C LEU A 163 -11.40 14.02 -15.83
N LYS A 164 -11.86 12.91 -15.24
CA LYS A 164 -11.17 12.17 -14.16
C LYS A 164 -9.83 11.56 -14.60
N SER A 165 -9.60 11.43 -15.91
CA SER A 165 -8.32 10.99 -16.49
C SER A 165 -7.36 12.15 -16.79
N TRP A 166 -7.63 13.33 -16.23
CA TRP A 166 -6.87 14.58 -16.37
C TRP A 166 -6.79 15.15 -17.79
N CYS A 167 -7.81 14.91 -18.62
CA CYS A 167 -7.93 15.57 -19.92
C CYS A 167 -8.21 17.08 -19.76
N ARG A 168 -7.49 17.91 -20.52
CA ARG A 168 -7.54 19.37 -20.42
C ARG A 168 -8.82 19.92 -21.03
N VAL A 169 -9.51 20.80 -20.29
CA VAL A 169 -10.74 21.49 -20.75
C VAL A 169 -10.43 22.68 -21.65
N ILE A 170 -9.32 23.37 -21.38
CA ILE A 170 -8.84 24.50 -22.17
C ILE A 170 -7.82 23.99 -23.16
N ILE A 171 -8.18 23.98 -24.44
CA ILE A 171 -7.33 23.48 -25.52
C ILE A 171 -6.88 24.63 -26.42
N PHE A 172 -5.71 24.49 -27.02
CA PHE A 172 -5.24 25.41 -28.05
C PHE A 172 -5.49 24.78 -29.42
N ARG A 173 -6.37 25.37 -30.23
CA ARG A 173 -6.74 24.87 -31.56
C ARG A 173 -6.99 26.04 -32.49
N ASN A 174 -6.60 25.90 -33.76
CA ASN A 174 -6.75 26.94 -34.78
C ASN A 174 -6.11 28.29 -34.39
N LYS A 175 -4.97 28.26 -33.68
CA LYS A 175 -4.25 29.44 -33.18
C LYS A 175 -4.99 30.26 -32.11
N GLU A 176 -6.07 29.72 -31.54
CA GLU A 176 -6.82 30.36 -30.46
C GLU A 176 -6.97 29.42 -29.26
N TRP A 177 -7.12 30.01 -28.07
CA TRP A 177 -7.47 29.28 -26.86
C TRP A 177 -8.97 29.07 -26.81
N ILE A 178 -9.40 27.80 -26.83
CA ILE A 178 -10.80 27.42 -26.79
C ILE A 178 -11.10 26.82 -25.42
N ASN A 179 -12.05 27.42 -24.70
CA ASN A 179 -12.61 26.84 -23.49
C ASN A 179 -13.84 25.98 -23.86
N LEU A 180 -13.72 24.65 -23.70
CA LEU A 180 -14.83 23.75 -24.03
C LEU A 180 -16.09 24.03 -23.20
N ALA A 181 -15.94 24.51 -21.95
CA ALA A 181 -17.09 24.83 -21.10
C ALA A 181 -17.95 25.98 -21.66
N GLU A 182 -17.34 26.93 -22.37
CA GLU A 182 -18.00 28.09 -22.99
C GLU A 182 -18.57 27.73 -24.37
N LEU A 183 -17.90 26.84 -25.10
CA LEU A 183 -18.31 26.41 -26.44
C LEU A 183 -19.60 25.57 -26.44
N VAL A 184 -19.84 24.79 -25.38
CA VAL A 184 -20.97 23.84 -25.27
C VAL A 184 -22.32 24.54 -25.15
N GLN A 185 -22.42 25.59 -24.33
CA GLN A 185 -23.69 26.29 -24.07
C GLN A 185 -24.42 26.76 -25.34
N PRO A 186 -23.77 27.49 -26.26
CA PRO A 186 -24.44 27.99 -27.47
C PRO A 186 -24.70 26.93 -28.54
N ARG A 187 -24.01 25.77 -28.51
CA ARG A 187 -24.06 24.78 -29.61
C ARG A 187 -24.92 23.56 -29.32
N THR A 188 -24.84 23.00 -28.11
CA THR A 188 -25.55 21.75 -27.76
C THR A 188 -26.69 21.98 -26.76
N GLY A 189 -26.70 23.12 -26.06
CA GLY A 189 -27.70 23.42 -25.03
C GLY A 189 -27.63 22.52 -23.79
N ASN A 190 -26.64 21.62 -23.71
CA ASN A 190 -26.53 20.64 -22.62
C ASN A 190 -25.90 21.28 -21.37
N THR A 191 -26.75 21.62 -20.40
CA THR A 191 -26.36 22.28 -19.15
C THR A 191 -25.57 21.36 -18.22
N GLU A 192 -25.83 20.06 -18.25
CA GLU A 192 -25.16 19.07 -17.41
C GLU A 192 -23.66 18.97 -17.74
N ILE A 193 -23.33 18.82 -19.03
CA ILE A 193 -21.94 18.74 -19.49
C ILE A 193 -21.19 20.06 -19.24
N SER A 194 -21.84 21.20 -19.45
CA SER A 194 -21.23 22.51 -19.14
C SER A 194 -20.88 22.62 -17.66
N ASN A 195 -21.75 22.15 -16.76
CA ASN A 195 -21.51 22.15 -15.33
C ASN A 195 -20.36 21.19 -14.94
N LEU A 196 -20.30 20.00 -15.54
CA LEU A 196 -19.19 19.06 -15.36
C LEU A 196 -17.85 19.67 -15.81
N LEU A 197 -17.80 20.28 -16.99
CA LEU A 197 -16.58 20.93 -17.51
C LEU A 197 -16.12 22.06 -16.59
N LYS A 198 -17.03 22.93 -16.13
CA LYS A 198 -16.70 24.02 -15.19
C LYS A 198 -16.19 23.49 -13.84
N LYS A 199 -16.72 22.35 -13.36
CA LYS A 199 -16.28 21.70 -12.12
C LYS A 199 -14.82 21.25 -12.22
N TYR A 200 -14.43 20.59 -13.31
CA TYR A 200 -13.09 20.01 -13.47
C TYR A 200 -12.07 20.94 -14.15
N GLN A 201 -12.50 22.07 -14.73
CA GLN A 201 -11.65 23.01 -15.47
C GLN A 201 -10.40 23.43 -14.70
N TRP A 202 -10.56 23.93 -13.47
CA TRP A 202 -9.45 24.45 -12.68
C TRP A 202 -8.59 23.33 -12.08
N THR A 203 -9.19 22.23 -11.67
CA THR A 203 -8.47 21.04 -11.19
C THR A 203 -7.58 20.47 -12.29
N ASN A 204 -8.08 20.29 -13.51
CA ASN A 204 -7.28 19.76 -14.62
C ASN A 204 -6.21 20.76 -15.06
N GLN A 205 -6.50 22.06 -15.06
CA GLN A 205 -5.47 23.08 -15.33
C GLN A 205 -4.35 23.07 -14.28
N TYR A 206 -4.70 22.87 -13.00
CA TYR A 206 -3.74 22.70 -11.91
C TYR A 206 -2.91 21.42 -12.06
N VAL A 207 -3.52 20.30 -12.42
CA VAL A 207 -2.82 19.05 -12.72
C VAL A 207 -1.80 19.24 -13.84
N HIS A 208 -2.19 19.88 -14.95
CA HIS A 208 -1.27 20.13 -16.07
C HIS A 208 -0.11 21.05 -15.68
N ALA A 209 -0.35 22.08 -14.87
CA ALA A 209 0.72 22.93 -14.33
C ALA A 209 1.68 22.16 -13.41
N THR A 210 1.14 21.22 -12.63
CA THR A 210 1.88 20.32 -11.74
C THR A 210 2.75 19.35 -12.54
N LEU A 211 2.17 18.64 -13.51
CA LEU A 211 2.87 17.71 -14.39
C LEU A 211 3.88 18.41 -15.31
N GLY A 212 3.67 19.68 -15.62
CA GLY A 212 4.64 20.54 -16.31
C GLY A 212 5.74 21.10 -15.40
N GLY A 213 5.76 20.78 -14.10
CA GLY A 213 6.83 21.19 -13.19
C GLY A 213 6.83 22.69 -12.81
N SER A 214 5.71 23.39 -12.97
CA SER A 214 5.67 24.85 -12.78
C SER A 214 5.00 25.28 -11.46
N VAL A 215 5.81 25.48 -10.41
CA VAL A 215 5.38 25.98 -9.09
C VAL A 215 4.68 27.34 -9.17
N TYR A 216 5.17 28.25 -10.03
CA TYR A 216 4.59 29.60 -10.17
C TYR A 216 3.11 29.54 -10.61
N HIS A 217 2.82 28.77 -11.66
CA HIS A 217 1.46 28.60 -12.16
C HIS A 217 0.55 27.87 -11.15
N MET A 218 1.08 26.90 -10.38
CA MET A 218 0.32 26.26 -9.30
C MET A 218 -0.12 27.28 -8.25
N LYS A 219 0.80 28.12 -7.76
CA LYS A 219 0.48 29.18 -6.78
C LYS A 219 -0.50 30.21 -7.33
N TYR A 220 -0.31 30.60 -8.58
CA TYR A 220 -1.21 31.53 -9.26
C TYR A 220 -2.64 30.97 -9.36
N LEU A 221 -2.80 29.69 -9.69
CA LEU A 221 -4.10 29.03 -9.77
C LEU A 221 -4.76 28.88 -8.38
N LEU A 222 -3.98 28.58 -7.34
CA LEU A 222 -4.49 28.49 -5.96
C LEU A 222 -4.84 29.86 -5.36
N ALA A 223 -4.13 30.92 -5.75
CA ALA A 223 -4.38 32.29 -5.29
C ALA A 223 -5.59 32.94 -5.97
N LYS A 224 -6.04 32.41 -7.12
CA LYS A 224 -7.24 32.88 -7.79
C LYS A 224 -8.48 32.42 -7.02
N ASP A 225 -9.19 33.37 -6.41
CA ASP A 225 -10.47 33.14 -5.75
C ASP A 225 -11.66 33.01 -6.74
N THR A 226 -11.38 32.63 -7.98
CA THR A 226 -12.35 32.62 -9.09
C THR A 226 -12.78 31.21 -9.43
N GLY A 227 -13.74 30.64 -8.68
CA GLY A 227 -14.46 29.43 -9.10
C GLY A 227 -14.51 28.28 -8.08
N PRO A 228 -14.89 27.06 -8.51
CA PRO A 228 -14.95 25.88 -7.65
C PRO A 228 -13.56 25.53 -7.09
N LYS A 229 -13.54 25.11 -5.82
CA LYS A 229 -12.31 24.78 -5.08
C LYS A 229 -11.50 23.70 -5.82
N ILE A 230 -10.24 24.00 -6.13
CA ILE A 230 -9.30 23.08 -6.78
C ILE A 230 -9.10 21.85 -5.89
N ASP A 231 -9.29 20.65 -6.47
CA ASP A 231 -9.05 19.39 -5.78
C ASP A 231 -7.61 18.90 -5.98
N VAL A 232 -6.76 19.14 -4.97
CA VAL A 232 -5.35 18.72 -4.94
C VAL A 232 -5.22 17.20 -4.76
N LYS A 233 -6.27 16.52 -4.27
CA LYS A 233 -6.28 15.08 -3.99
C LYS A 233 -6.80 14.26 -5.16
N THR A 234 -6.80 14.83 -6.36
CA THR A 234 -7.25 14.17 -7.58
C THR A 234 -6.41 12.92 -7.91
N PHE A 235 -7.08 11.96 -8.53
CA PHE A 235 -6.50 10.71 -8.99
C PHE A 235 -6.79 10.51 -10.47
N ASP A 236 -5.86 9.87 -11.15
CA ASP A 236 -6.00 9.47 -12.53
C ASP A 236 -6.64 8.09 -12.64
N VAL A 237 -7.90 8.04 -13.07
CA VAL A 237 -8.71 6.82 -13.20
C VAL A 237 -8.34 6.01 -14.45
N SER A 238 -7.55 6.57 -15.38
CA SER A 238 -7.17 5.87 -16.60
C SER A 238 -6.11 4.78 -16.40
N HIS A 239 -5.42 4.78 -15.26
CA HIS A 239 -4.40 3.80 -14.94
C HIS A 239 -5.01 2.43 -14.62
N PHE A 240 -5.36 1.70 -15.68
CA PHE A 240 -5.67 0.28 -15.61
C PHE A 240 -4.34 -0.49 -15.62
N THR A 241 -4.09 -1.26 -14.56
CA THR A 241 -3.08 -2.31 -14.62
C THR A 241 -3.54 -3.36 -15.62
N PRO A 242 -2.68 -3.86 -16.51
CA PRO A 242 -3.05 -4.84 -17.54
C PRO A 242 -3.47 -6.21 -16.98
N PHE A 243 -3.41 -6.41 -15.66
CA PHE A 243 -3.78 -7.64 -14.98
C PHE A 243 -5.21 -7.55 -14.41
N PRO A 244 -6.17 -8.38 -14.88
CA PRO A 244 -7.56 -8.41 -14.39
C PRO A 244 -7.71 -8.69 -12.89
N GLU A 245 -6.67 -9.24 -12.26
CA GLU A 245 -6.64 -9.59 -10.83
C GLU A 245 -6.27 -8.39 -9.94
N CYS A 246 -5.79 -7.29 -10.52
CA CYS A 246 -5.48 -6.07 -9.80
C CYS A 246 -6.63 -5.06 -9.99
N LEU A 247 -7.23 -4.62 -8.87
CA LEU A 247 -8.19 -3.51 -8.87
C LEU A 247 -7.58 -2.31 -9.64
N PRO A 248 -8.33 -1.64 -10.53
CA PRO A 248 -7.86 -0.44 -11.21
C PRO A 248 -7.59 0.64 -10.16
N MET A 249 -6.31 0.93 -9.91
CA MET A 249 -5.92 1.87 -8.86
C MET A 249 -5.67 3.24 -9.47
N PRO A 250 -6.45 4.26 -9.05
CA PRO A 250 -6.32 5.55 -9.65
C PRO A 250 -5.05 6.23 -9.12
N ARG A 251 -4.19 6.71 -10.02
CA ARG A 251 -2.85 7.18 -9.68
C ARG A 251 -2.92 8.59 -9.05
N PRO A 252 -2.43 8.81 -7.81
CA PRO A 252 -2.47 10.12 -7.18
C PRO A 252 -1.58 11.13 -7.90
N LEU A 253 -1.99 12.40 -7.95
CA LEU A 253 -1.17 13.49 -8.50
C LEU A 253 0.22 13.59 -7.84
N LEU A 254 0.27 13.34 -6.53
CA LEU A 254 1.51 13.34 -5.75
C LEU A 254 2.47 12.21 -6.20
N ALA A 255 1.95 11.02 -6.51
CA ALA A 255 2.75 9.90 -7.00
C ALA A 255 3.36 10.21 -8.37
N SER A 256 2.57 10.77 -9.29
CA SER A 256 3.06 11.20 -10.61
C SER A 256 4.16 12.27 -10.50
N SER A 257 4.03 13.20 -9.54
CA SER A 257 5.04 14.25 -9.32
C SER A 257 6.34 13.69 -8.72
N TRP A 258 6.23 12.68 -7.86
CA TRP A 258 7.36 11.98 -7.28
C TRP A 258 8.18 11.22 -8.32
N GLU A 259 7.53 10.49 -9.23
CA GLU A 259 8.24 9.76 -10.28
C GLU A 259 8.97 10.66 -11.27
N GLN A 260 8.45 11.87 -11.48
CA GLN A 260 9.13 12.90 -12.28
C GLN A 260 10.35 13.50 -11.58
N LEU A 261 10.59 13.19 -10.29
CA LEU A 261 11.64 13.78 -9.44
C LEU A 261 11.52 15.29 -9.26
N ASN A 262 10.31 15.84 -9.42
CA ASN A 262 10.06 17.28 -9.26
C ASN A 262 9.82 17.61 -7.79
N PHE A 263 10.90 17.69 -7.00
CA PHE A 263 10.79 17.84 -5.54
C PHE A 263 10.18 19.17 -5.07
N ASP A 264 10.39 20.27 -5.81
CA ASP A 264 9.76 21.57 -5.49
C ASP A 264 8.23 21.49 -5.59
N ILE A 265 7.74 20.70 -6.55
CA ILE A 265 6.31 20.46 -6.75
C ILE A 265 5.75 19.61 -5.61
N ILE A 266 6.49 18.59 -5.15
CA ILE A 266 6.11 17.80 -3.97
C ILE A 266 5.98 18.71 -2.75
N GLU A 267 6.93 19.62 -2.52
CA GLU A 267 6.88 20.56 -1.39
C GLU A 267 5.62 21.44 -1.41
N GLU A 268 5.25 21.92 -2.59
CA GLU A 268 4.04 22.75 -2.78
C GLU A 268 2.75 21.92 -2.64
N LEU A 269 2.71 20.72 -3.20
CA LEU A 269 1.57 19.80 -3.08
C LEU A 269 1.31 19.42 -1.62
N MET A 270 2.36 19.17 -0.85
CA MET A 270 2.24 18.91 0.59
C MET A 270 1.71 20.13 1.34
N THR A 271 2.18 21.34 1.00
CA THR A 271 1.64 22.59 1.55
C THR A 271 0.17 22.78 1.22
N SER A 272 -0.26 22.29 0.05
CA SER A 272 -1.64 22.33 -0.43
C SER A 272 -2.52 21.19 0.13
N GLY A 273 -1.98 20.30 0.97
CA GLY A 273 -2.73 19.24 1.64
C GLY A 273 -2.95 17.98 0.81
N ALA A 274 -1.99 17.62 -0.06
CA ALA A 274 -2.00 16.36 -0.80
C ALA A 274 -2.10 15.13 0.12
N ASN A 275 -2.77 14.07 -0.36
CA ASN A 275 -2.99 12.85 0.43
C ASN A 275 -1.83 11.86 0.27
N THR A 276 -1.18 11.52 1.38
CA THR A 276 -0.04 10.59 1.43
C THR A 276 -0.40 9.19 1.91
N SER A 277 -1.62 8.97 2.42
CA SER A 277 -2.07 7.67 2.91
C SER A 277 -2.69 6.79 1.82
N VAL A 278 -2.62 7.21 0.56
CA VAL A 278 -3.23 6.48 -0.56
C VAL A 278 -2.37 5.27 -0.89
N LEU A 279 -3.00 4.11 -1.06
CA LEU A 279 -2.29 2.90 -1.48
C LEU A 279 -1.80 3.04 -2.92
N TYR A 280 -0.51 2.81 -3.11
CA TYR A 280 0.18 2.88 -4.38
C TYR A 280 1.10 1.68 -4.57
N GLY A 281 1.08 1.09 -5.76
CA GLY A 281 1.98 0.02 -6.17
C GLY A 281 2.82 0.50 -7.35
N THR A 282 4.11 0.21 -7.33
CA THR A 282 4.99 0.40 -8.50
C THR A 282 4.80 -0.78 -9.46
N ALA A 283 4.99 -0.55 -10.76
CA ALA A 283 4.86 -1.59 -11.77
C ALA A 283 6.05 -2.58 -11.78
N GLU A 284 6.90 -2.58 -10.75
CA GLU A 284 8.09 -3.44 -10.72
C GLU A 284 7.69 -4.90 -10.50
N PRO A 285 8.08 -5.81 -11.41
CA PRO A 285 7.73 -7.22 -11.33
C PRO A 285 8.45 -7.88 -10.14
N GLY A 286 7.74 -8.02 -9.02
CA GLY A 286 8.22 -8.66 -7.81
C GLY A 286 7.73 -8.01 -6.52
N GLU A 287 7.50 -6.69 -6.54
CA GLU A 287 7.03 -5.93 -5.37
C GLU A 287 5.54 -5.58 -5.50
N ASN A 288 4.70 -6.59 -5.76
CA ASN A 288 3.24 -6.43 -5.89
C ASN A 288 2.53 -6.03 -4.57
N SER A 289 3.26 -5.77 -3.49
CA SER A 289 2.68 -5.35 -2.21
C SER A 289 2.34 -3.86 -2.26
N LYS A 290 1.05 -3.53 -2.36
CA LYS A 290 0.51 -2.16 -2.35
C LYS A 290 0.89 -1.49 -1.02
N LYS A 291 1.56 -0.33 -1.04
CA LYS A 291 1.96 0.38 0.19
C LYS A 291 1.40 1.81 0.17
N PRO A 292 1.10 2.42 1.34
CA PRO A 292 0.75 3.84 1.38
C PRO A 292 1.85 4.70 0.74
N LEU A 293 1.46 5.73 -0.01
CA LEU A 293 2.37 6.55 -0.83
C LEU A 293 3.53 7.15 -0.01
N ILE A 294 3.32 7.43 1.27
CA ILE A 294 4.36 7.89 2.19
C ILE A 294 5.59 6.96 2.24
N PHE A 295 5.41 5.64 2.11
CA PHE A 295 6.51 4.68 2.12
C PHE A 295 7.42 4.87 0.91
N HIS A 296 6.82 5.06 -0.27
CA HIS A 296 7.54 5.33 -1.51
C HIS A 296 8.26 6.67 -1.47
N LEU A 297 7.61 7.71 -0.93
CA LEU A 297 8.19 9.05 -0.80
C LEU A 297 9.37 9.10 0.17
N ALA A 298 9.30 8.37 1.29
CA ALA A 298 10.30 8.44 2.35
C ALA A 298 11.47 7.46 2.16
N ILE A 299 11.21 6.28 1.59
CA ILE A 299 12.13 5.13 1.59
C ILE A 299 12.38 4.59 0.15
N GLY A 300 11.66 5.10 -0.86
CA GLY A 300 11.79 4.65 -2.24
C GLY A 300 13.18 4.92 -2.86
N PRO A 301 13.47 4.32 -4.03
CA PRO A 301 14.77 4.40 -4.69
C PRO A 301 15.18 5.85 -5.01
N ASN A 302 14.19 6.72 -5.23
CA ASN A 302 14.37 8.13 -5.53
C ASN A 302 13.92 9.03 -4.37
N LYS A 303 14.59 8.90 -3.22
CA LYS A 303 14.24 9.67 -2.01
C LYS A 303 14.56 11.17 -2.16
N PRO A 304 13.64 12.08 -1.76
CA PRO A 304 13.90 13.51 -1.74
C PRO A 304 14.94 13.89 -0.68
N SER A 305 15.42 15.13 -0.72
CA SER A 305 16.31 15.65 0.33
C SER A 305 15.64 15.58 1.71
N LEU A 306 16.43 15.40 2.77
CA LEU A 306 15.93 15.29 4.15
C LEU A 306 14.99 16.43 4.52
N ARG A 307 15.28 17.67 4.09
CA ARG A 307 14.42 18.84 4.31
C ARG A 307 12.99 18.64 3.80
N ILE A 308 12.85 18.08 2.61
CA ILE A 308 11.55 17.86 1.97
C ILE A 308 10.85 16.68 2.65
N ILE A 309 11.59 15.63 3.03
CA ILE A 309 11.07 14.53 3.82
C ILE A 309 10.49 15.03 5.15
N HIS A 310 11.19 15.87 5.90
CA HIS A 310 10.67 16.47 7.14
C HIS A 310 9.32 17.18 6.93
N ARG A 311 9.15 17.89 5.81
CA ARG A 311 7.90 18.57 5.48
C ARG A 311 6.79 17.58 5.12
N ILE A 312 7.12 16.55 4.32
CA ILE A 312 6.19 15.46 3.99
C ILE A 312 5.71 14.80 5.28
N LEU A 313 6.63 14.44 6.17
CA LEU A 313 6.31 13.77 7.43
C LEU A 313 5.42 14.64 8.32
N LYS A 314 5.74 15.92 8.47
CA LYS A 314 4.93 16.85 9.29
C LYS A 314 3.47 16.96 8.86
N GLN A 315 3.19 16.83 7.56
CA GLN A 315 1.84 17.03 6.99
C GLN A 315 1.10 15.72 6.69
N SER A 316 1.75 14.58 6.91
CA SER A 316 1.22 13.26 6.57
C SER A 316 0.61 12.55 7.76
N LYS A 317 -0.20 11.51 7.48
CA LYS A 317 -0.67 10.57 8.50
C LYS A 317 0.46 9.56 8.80
N MET A 318 1.03 9.59 10.01
CA MET A 318 2.19 8.76 10.38
C MET A 318 1.87 7.29 10.63
N ASN A 319 0.68 7.00 11.15
CA ASN A 319 0.30 5.66 11.62
C ASN A 319 -0.29 4.77 10.51
N CYS A 320 0.07 5.04 9.25
CA CYS A 320 -0.26 4.18 8.12
C CYS A 320 0.60 2.91 8.13
N LYS A 321 0.04 1.80 7.67
CA LYS A 321 0.68 0.48 7.67
C LYS A 321 0.85 -0.06 6.26
N ASN A 322 1.92 -0.82 6.04
CA ASN A 322 2.13 -1.61 4.83
C ASN A 322 1.31 -2.93 4.89
N PRO A 323 1.33 -3.78 3.86
CA PRO A 323 0.62 -5.07 3.87
C PRO A 323 1.08 -6.07 4.94
N MET A 324 2.26 -5.87 5.53
CA MET A 324 2.76 -6.65 6.68
C MET A 324 2.31 -6.07 8.02
N GLY A 325 1.43 -5.06 8.01
CA GLY A 325 0.98 -4.36 9.22
C GLY A 325 2.03 -3.44 9.83
N GLU A 326 3.17 -3.24 9.16
CA GLU A 326 4.30 -2.48 9.67
C GLU A 326 4.12 -0.98 9.40
N THR A 327 4.44 -0.16 10.40
CA THR A 327 4.45 1.30 10.28
C THR A 327 5.71 1.79 9.56
N LEU A 328 5.74 3.07 9.16
CA LEU A 328 6.88 3.64 8.45
C LEU A 328 8.21 3.54 9.23
N ILE A 329 8.15 3.66 10.56
CA ILE A 329 9.33 3.51 11.42
C ILE A 329 9.90 2.09 11.36
N TYR A 330 9.05 1.07 11.24
CA TYR A 330 9.47 -0.33 11.17
C TYR A 330 10.25 -0.59 9.87
N GLU A 331 9.71 -0.16 8.72
CA GLU A 331 10.39 -0.30 7.43
C GLU A 331 11.74 0.45 7.40
N CYS A 332 11.82 1.64 8.01
CA CYS A 332 13.08 2.38 8.21
C CYS A 332 14.10 1.58 9.05
N ILE A 333 13.65 0.97 10.15
CA ILE A 333 14.49 0.14 11.03
C ILE A 333 14.99 -1.08 10.26
N ARG A 334 14.11 -1.79 9.54
CA ARG A 334 14.44 -2.97 8.73
C ARG A 334 15.52 -2.65 7.70
N ARG A 335 15.33 -1.59 6.90
CA ARG A 335 16.30 -1.15 5.87
C ARG A 335 17.57 -0.50 6.42
N GLY A 336 17.55 -0.01 7.66
CA GLY A 336 18.70 0.63 8.29
C GLY A 336 18.91 2.09 7.86
N GLU A 337 17.83 2.89 7.87
CA GLU A 337 17.91 4.32 7.52
C GLU A 337 18.60 5.17 8.60
N SER A 338 18.90 6.43 8.26
CA SER A 338 19.63 7.33 9.17
C SER A 338 18.91 7.58 10.51
N LYS A 339 19.68 7.72 11.60
CA LYS A 339 19.15 8.06 12.94
C LYS A 339 18.28 9.32 12.94
N GLY A 340 18.67 10.33 12.15
CA GLY A 340 17.91 11.58 12.00
C GLY A 340 16.51 11.35 11.44
N MET A 341 16.34 10.40 10.51
CA MET A 341 15.03 10.06 9.96
C MET A 341 14.11 9.43 11.01
N ILE A 342 14.63 8.46 11.77
CA ILE A 342 13.87 7.78 12.84
C ILE A 342 13.48 8.76 13.94
N GLN A 343 14.42 9.61 14.38
CA GLN A 343 14.13 10.66 15.35
C GLN A 343 13.04 11.62 14.86
N SER A 344 13.03 11.93 13.56
CA SER A 344 12.03 12.80 12.95
C SER A 344 10.64 12.16 12.96
N LEU A 345 10.54 10.88 12.60
CA LEU A 345 9.28 10.13 12.65
C LEU A 345 8.68 10.13 14.06
N ILE A 346 9.51 9.82 15.06
CA ILE A 346 9.13 9.85 16.47
C ILE A 346 8.65 11.26 16.87
N ASN A 347 9.41 12.31 16.52
CA ASN A 347 9.06 13.69 16.87
C ASN A 347 7.77 14.20 16.20
N TYR A 348 7.42 13.67 15.02
CA TYR A 348 6.19 14.03 14.30
C TYR A 348 4.96 13.21 14.74
N GLY A 349 5.10 12.34 15.74
CA GLY A 349 3.97 11.66 16.39
C GLY A 349 3.65 10.27 15.84
N THR A 350 4.65 9.52 15.36
CA THR A 350 4.49 8.07 15.13
C THR A 350 4.19 7.36 16.45
N ASP A 351 3.12 6.56 16.46
CA ASP A 351 2.74 5.77 17.64
C ASP A 351 3.63 4.52 17.76
N ILE A 352 4.46 4.50 18.80
CA ILE A 352 5.47 3.45 19.04
C ILE A 352 4.87 2.13 19.53
N SER A 353 3.61 2.14 20.00
CA SER A 353 2.91 0.95 20.51
C SER A 353 2.30 0.09 19.40
N LEU A 354 2.25 0.59 18.17
CA LEU A 354 1.60 -0.12 17.07
C LEU A 354 2.39 -1.38 16.70
N ARG A 355 1.65 -2.49 16.59
CA ARG A 355 2.19 -3.82 16.29
C ARG A 355 1.96 -4.22 14.83
N ASN A 356 2.86 -5.02 14.27
CA ASN A 356 2.75 -5.59 12.91
C ASN A 356 1.86 -6.86 12.88
N VAL A 357 1.82 -7.58 11.76
CA VAL A 357 1.12 -8.88 11.62
C VAL A 357 1.60 -9.92 12.64
N ASP A 358 2.87 -9.87 13.01
CA ASP A 358 3.48 -10.79 13.98
C ASP A 358 3.29 -10.36 15.45
N GLY A 359 2.62 -9.23 15.69
CA GLY A 359 2.40 -8.69 17.04
C GLY A 359 3.62 -7.97 17.63
N GLN A 360 4.63 -7.64 16.83
CA GLN A 360 5.86 -6.99 17.26
C GLN A 360 5.76 -5.48 17.17
N THR A 361 6.31 -4.77 18.16
CA THR A 361 6.47 -3.32 18.14
C THR A 361 7.71 -2.90 17.34
N ALA A 362 7.86 -1.60 17.08
CA ALA A 362 9.06 -1.06 16.43
C ALA A 362 10.35 -1.33 17.24
N ARG A 363 10.24 -1.45 18.58
CA ARG A 363 11.36 -1.76 19.46
C ARG A 363 11.77 -3.22 19.35
N ASP A 364 10.80 -4.14 19.37
CA ASP A 364 11.03 -5.58 19.14
C ASP A 364 11.74 -5.83 17.80
N ALA A 365 11.32 -5.11 16.76
CA ALA A 365 11.94 -5.20 15.44
C ALA A 365 13.40 -4.75 15.43
N ALA A 366 13.73 -3.70 16.19
CA ALA A 366 15.11 -3.24 16.33
C ALA A 366 16.00 -4.27 17.04
N GLU A 367 15.46 -4.97 18.05
CA GLU A 367 16.14 -6.06 18.72
C GLU A 367 16.34 -7.28 17.80
N GLU A 368 15.28 -7.69 17.09
CA GLU A 368 15.33 -8.81 16.15
C GLU A 368 16.39 -8.61 15.05
N HIS A 369 16.48 -7.38 14.53
CA HIS A 369 17.47 -7.02 13.51
C HIS A 369 18.85 -6.68 14.10
N SER A 370 19.04 -6.84 15.42
CA SER A 370 20.30 -6.55 16.13
C SER A 370 20.82 -5.11 15.93
N LYS A 371 19.92 -4.12 16.00
CA LYS A 371 20.22 -2.68 15.82
C LYS A 371 20.06 -1.90 17.13
N PRO A 372 21.04 -1.96 18.05
CA PRO A 372 20.92 -1.37 19.39
C PRO A 372 20.76 0.15 19.36
N GLU A 373 21.30 0.81 18.33
CA GLU A 373 21.20 2.27 18.18
C GLU A 373 19.75 2.77 18.07
N TYR A 374 18.85 1.96 17.51
CA TYR A 374 17.44 2.32 17.38
C TYR A 374 16.65 2.01 18.65
N VAL A 375 17.05 0.97 19.39
CA VAL A 375 16.52 0.67 20.72
C VAL A 375 16.79 1.84 21.65
N GLU A 376 18.04 2.34 21.69
CA GLU A 376 18.42 3.51 22.49
C GLU A 376 17.60 4.76 22.13
N LEU A 377 17.32 5.00 20.84
CA LEU A 377 16.50 6.14 20.40
C LEU A 377 15.04 6.04 20.84
N ILE A 378 14.44 4.84 20.77
CA ILE A 378 13.06 4.61 21.20
C ILE A 378 12.98 4.73 22.73
N ASP A 379 13.91 4.11 23.46
CA ASP A 379 13.95 4.14 24.92
C ASP A 379 14.18 5.56 25.43
N LYS A 380 15.04 6.33 24.76
CA LYS A 380 15.24 7.76 25.03
C LYS A 380 13.95 8.57 24.82
N HIS A 381 13.17 8.28 23.78
CA HIS A 381 11.91 8.98 23.57
C HIS A 381 10.89 8.70 24.68
N VAL A 382 10.78 7.45 25.12
CA VAL A 382 9.92 7.09 26.26
C VAL A 382 10.45 7.73 27.55
N GLY A 383 11.77 7.78 27.75
CA GLY A 383 12.39 8.54 28.84
C GLY A 383 12.06 10.04 28.79
N ASP A 384 12.05 10.65 27.60
CA ASP A 384 11.68 12.05 27.41
C ASP A 384 10.20 12.30 27.72
N THR A 385 9.28 11.38 27.42
CA THR A 385 7.84 11.52 27.78
C THR A 385 7.64 11.40 29.30
N VAL A 386 8.38 10.51 29.95
CA VAL A 386 8.49 10.36 31.41
C VAL A 386 9.01 11.66 32.04
N ILE A 387 10.08 12.27 31.51
CA ILE A 387 10.64 13.54 32.01
C ILE A 387 9.66 14.70 31.82
N LYS A 388 8.95 14.76 30.69
CA LYS A 388 7.94 15.80 30.42
C LYS A 388 6.71 15.71 31.33
N GLY A 389 6.48 14.58 31.98
CA GLY A 389 5.34 14.39 32.86
C GLY A 389 4.03 14.08 32.14
N ASP A 390 4.06 13.60 30.89
CA ASP A 390 2.86 13.32 30.10
C ASP A 390 2.19 12.00 30.52
N MET A 391 1.36 12.08 31.56
CA MET A 391 0.62 10.93 32.09
C MET A 391 -0.37 10.34 31.08
N ASN A 392 -0.88 11.13 30.14
CA ASN A 392 -1.86 10.63 29.18
C ASN A 392 -1.19 9.75 28.13
N ALA A 393 -0.02 10.16 27.63
CA ALA A 393 0.77 9.33 26.72
C ALA A 393 1.21 8.02 27.39
N LEU A 394 1.66 8.07 28.65
CA LEU A 394 2.09 6.88 29.40
C LEU A 394 0.93 5.93 29.73
N LYS A 395 -0.22 6.46 30.15
CA LYS A 395 -1.45 5.67 30.34
C LYS A 395 -1.86 4.98 29.04
N LYS A 396 -1.81 5.71 27.91
CA LYS A 396 -2.13 5.16 26.59
C LYS A 396 -1.19 3.99 26.23
N LEU A 397 0.12 4.14 26.44
CA LEU A 397 1.09 3.06 26.20
C LEU A 397 0.82 1.82 27.07
N ALA A 398 0.49 2.01 28.35
CA ALA A 398 0.15 0.89 29.25
C ALA A 398 -1.15 0.19 28.85
N ILE A 399 -2.20 0.95 28.50
CA ILE A 399 -3.50 0.40 28.08
C ILE A 399 -3.40 -0.33 26.73
N GLN A 400 -2.52 0.11 25.83
CA GLN A 400 -2.22 -0.56 24.57
C GLN A 400 -1.29 -1.77 24.74
N GLY A 401 -0.86 -2.07 25.98
CA GLY A 401 0.00 -3.19 26.31
C GLY A 401 1.40 -3.05 25.72
N TYR A 402 2.07 -1.91 25.91
CA TYR A 402 3.46 -1.74 25.50
C TYR A 402 4.41 -2.40 26.51
N ASP A 403 4.85 -3.62 26.17
CA ASP A 403 5.60 -4.52 27.06
C ASP A 403 6.88 -3.87 27.66
N HIS A 404 7.55 -2.99 26.92
CA HIS A 404 8.83 -2.41 27.32
C HIS A 404 8.74 -1.21 28.27
N LEU A 405 7.54 -0.82 28.72
CA LEU A 405 7.40 0.17 29.79
C LEU A 405 8.05 -0.31 31.11
N GLU A 406 8.03 -1.63 31.36
CA GLU A 406 8.63 -2.21 32.56
C GLU A 406 10.16 -2.18 32.55
N ASP A 407 10.77 -2.36 31.37
CA ASP A 407 12.22 -2.47 31.20
C ASP A 407 12.92 -1.16 31.60
N ILE A 408 12.32 -0.02 31.25
CA ILE A 408 12.77 1.33 31.66
C ILE A 408 12.72 1.50 33.19
N GLY A 409 11.78 0.81 33.85
CA GLY A 409 11.67 0.77 35.30
C GLY A 409 12.72 -0.14 35.97
N ARG A 410 13.26 -1.14 35.26
CA ARG A 410 14.24 -2.11 35.78
C ARG A 410 15.70 -1.66 35.68
N ASP A 411 16.04 -0.71 34.79
CA ASP A 411 17.30 0.06 34.85
C ASP A 411 17.26 1.07 36.01
N ALA A 412 17.06 0.50 37.20
CA ALA A 412 16.69 1.13 38.44
C ALA A 412 17.82 1.97 39.06
N ASP A 413 18.98 2.15 38.41
CA ASP A 413 20.05 2.99 38.96
C ASP A 413 20.12 4.37 38.30
N VAL A 414 19.88 4.47 36.99
CA VAL A 414 19.84 5.77 36.27
C VAL A 414 18.44 6.37 36.35
N THR A 415 17.42 5.53 36.18
CA THR A 415 16.02 5.94 36.33
C THR A 415 15.76 6.37 37.79
N TYR A 416 16.17 5.62 38.82
CA TYR A 416 16.00 6.01 40.24
C TYR A 416 16.76 7.30 40.64
N ALA A 417 17.96 7.53 40.07
CA ALA A 417 18.74 8.75 40.32
C ALA A 417 18.13 10.00 39.67
N ILE A 418 17.50 9.88 38.50
CA ILE A 418 16.75 10.96 37.84
C ILE A 418 15.34 11.10 38.45
N CYS A 419 14.70 9.97 38.79
CA CYS A 419 13.37 9.85 39.39
C CYS A 419 13.29 10.41 40.82
N SER A 420 14.34 10.30 41.64
CA SER A 420 14.33 10.87 43.00
C SER A 420 14.41 12.40 43.04
N LYS A 421 14.85 13.05 41.94
CA LYS A 421 15.04 14.51 41.88
C LYS A 421 13.93 15.28 41.17
N ILE A 422 13.13 14.62 40.32
CA ILE A 422 12.20 15.31 39.40
C ILE A 422 10.72 14.93 39.64
N TRP A 423 10.40 13.80 40.28
CA TRP A 423 9.05 13.23 40.20
C TRP A 423 8.03 13.68 41.24
N ARG A 424 6.78 13.77 40.76
CA ARG A 424 5.52 13.90 41.53
C ARG A 424 5.06 12.50 41.97
N ASP A 425 4.50 12.37 43.16
CA ASP A 425 4.03 11.09 43.74
C ASP A 425 3.11 10.28 42.80
N ASP A 426 2.34 10.97 41.95
CA ASP A 426 1.38 10.38 41.01
C ASP A 426 2.02 9.46 39.96
N MET A 427 3.21 9.81 39.43
CA MET A 427 3.85 9.02 38.38
C MET A 427 4.44 7.73 38.96
N TYR A 428 4.99 7.80 40.18
CA TYR A 428 5.48 6.61 40.89
C TYR A 428 4.33 5.63 41.21
N ALA A 429 3.19 6.17 41.66
CA ALA A 429 1.99 5.37 41.88
C ALA A 429 1.50 4.69 40.59
N PHE A 430 1.63 5.35 39.43
CA PHE A 430 1.26 4.77 38.14
C PHE A 430 2.15 3.58 37.75
N PHE A 431 3.48 3.72 37.75
CA PHE A 431 4.39 2.63 37.37
C PHE A 431 4.23 1.39 38.28
N ARG A 432 3.98 1.59 39.58
CA ARG A 432 3.66 0.49 40.50
C ARG A 432 2.33 -0.21 40.19
N ASN A 433 1.40 0.49 39.56
CA ASN A 433 0.08 -0.02 39.22
C ASN A 433 -0.02 -0.54 37.77
N ILE A 434 1.03 -0.42 36.93
CA ILE A 434 1.01 -0.94 35.53
C ILE A 434 0.57 -2.41 35.46
N PRO A 435 1.14 -3.35 36.24
CA PRO A 435 0.71 -4.75 36.16
C PRO A 435 -0.76 -4.96 36.55
N LYS A 436 -1.30 -4.10 37.42
CA LYS A 436 -2.73 -4.15 37.78
C LYS A 436 -3.62 -3.59 36.68
N ILE A 437 -3.13 -2.62 35.91
CA ILE A 437 -3.85 -2.06 34.77
C ILE A 437 -3.91 -3.13 33.66
N GLU A 438 -2.79 -3.76 33.35
CA GLU A 438 -2.70 -4.83 32.35
C GLU A 438 -3.55 -6.04 32.73
N ALA A 439 -3.48 -6.50 33.99
CA ALA A 439 -4.33 -7.59 34.48
C ALA A 439 -5.83 -7.27 34.35
N LYS A 440 -6.23 -6.01 34.62
CA LYS A 440 -7.61 -5.57 34.42
C LYS A 440 -8.01 -5.54 32.94
N CYS A 441 -7.10 -5.16 32.04
CA CYS A 441 -7.34 -5.23 30.61
C CYS A 441 -7.57 -6.70 30.17
N GLU A 442 -6.74 -7.63 30.65
CA GLU A 442 -6.91 -9.06 30.38
C GLU A 442 -8.21 -9.64 30.97
N ASP A 443 -8.57 -9.24 32.19
CA ASP A 443 -9.85 -9.60 32.83
C ASP A 443 -11.04 -9.10 31.99
N LEU A 444 -10.92 -7.93 31.37
CA LEU A 444 -11.95 -7.36 30.51
C LEU A 444 -12.11 -8.14 29.20
N PHE A 445 -11.01 -8.50 28.54
CA PHE A 445 -11.06 -9.38 27.37
C PHE A 445 -11.63 -10.76 27.71
N THR A 446 -11.25 -11.30 28.88
CA THR A 446 -11.80 -12.57 29.38
C THR A 446 -13.30 -12.47 29.65
N ALA A 447 -13.78 -11.36 30.21
CA ALA A 447 -15.20 -11.13 30.43
C ALA A 447 -15.99 -11.08 29.11
N VAL A 448 -15.42 -10.53 28.04
CA VAL A 448 -16.00 -10.57 26.69
C VAL A 448 -16.00 -12.00 26.15
N ASP A 449 -14.90 -12.73 26.29
CA ASP A 449 -14.79 -14.14 25.87
C ASP A 449 -15.81 -15.05 26.59
N THR A 450 -16.13 -14.76 27.85
CA THR A 450 -17.13 -15.51 28.64
C THR A 450 -18.53 -14.91 28.61
N CYS A 451 -18.76 -13.81 27.88
CA CYS A 451 -20.02 -13.05 27.85
C CYS A 451 -20.54 -12.58 29.24
N ASP A 452 -19.64 -12.21 30.15
CA ASP A 452 -19.99 -11.72 31.50
C ASP A 452 -20.41 -10.24 31.47
N LEU A 453 -21.69 -10.00 31.18
CA LEU A 453 -22.28 -8.66 31.02
C LEU A 453 -22.19 -7.80 32.28
N ASP A 454 -22.23 -8.42 33.46
CA ASP A 454 -22.22 -7.70 34.73
C ASP A 454 -20.84 -7.14 35.04
N LYS A 455 -19.77 -7.87 34.71
CA LYS A 455 -18.40 -7.35 34.82
C LYS A 455 -18.18 -6.18 33.88
N ILE A 456 -18.62 -6.27 32.62
CA ILE A 456 -18.48 -5.19 31.62
C ILE A 456 -19.20 -3.91 32.08
N LYS A 457 -20.38 -4.03 32.70
CA LYS A 457 -21.13 -2.89 33.25
C LYS A 457 -20.51 -2.27 34.50
N LYS A 458 -19.81 -3.07 35.32
CA LYS A 458 -19.25 -2.64 36.62
C LYS A 458 -17.87 -1.96 36.52
N LEU A 459 -17.31 -1.76 35.32
CA LEU A 459 -16.02 -1.07 35.18
C LEU A 459 -16.12 0.40 35.60
N SER A 460 -15.16 0.81 36.44
CA SER A 460 -14.97 2.20 36.89
C SER A 460 -14.49 3.10 35.74
N ASP A 461 -14.99 4.33 35.69
CA ASP A 461 -14.67 5.35 34.67
C ASP A 461 -13.27 6.00 34.86
N ASP A 462 -12.47 5.55 35.85
CA ASP A 462 -11.21 6.21 36.23
C ASP A 462 -10.08 6.08 35.20
N ILE A 463 -10.13 5.05 34.35
CA ILE A 463 -9.12 4.75 33.33
C ILE A 463 -9.83 4.46 32.01
N ASP A 464 -9.28 5.00 30.92
CA ASP A 464 -9.81 4.91 29.56
C ASP A 464 -9.60 3.51 28.95
N TYR A 465 -10.23 2.48 29.54
CA TYR A 465 -10.16 1.10 29.08
C TYR A 465 -10.79 0.88 27.68
N GLU A 466 -11.51 1.87 27.14
CA GLU A 466 -12.02 1.84 25.76
C GLU A 466 -10.90 1.67 24.72
N ASN A 467 -9.73 2.22 25.03
CA ASN A 467 -8.55 2.13 24.18
C ASN A 467 -7.70 0.88 24.42
N ALA A 468 -8.16 -0.06 25.26
CA ALA A 468 -7.48 -1.34 25.46
C ALA A 468 -7.40 -2.13 24.15
N ARG A 469 -6.21 -2.69 23.89
CA ARG A 469 -5.93 -3.51 22.70
C ARG A 469 -5.23 -4.79 23.14
N ASP A 470 -5.56 -5.89 22.48
CA ASP A 470 -4.80 -7.13 22.64
C ASP A 470 -3.54 -7.14 21.77
N ALA A 471 -2.77 -8.24 21.81
CA ALA A 471 -1.56 -8.42 21.01
C ALA A 471 -1.78 -8.31 19.48
N CYS A 472 -3.00 -8.63 19.01
CA CYS A 472 -3.42 -8.51 17.62
C CYS A 472 -3.93 -7.10 17.27
N GLY A 473 -3.88 -6.16 18.23
CA GLY A 473 -4.42 -4.82 18.10
C GLY A 473 -5.94 -4.77 18.15
N MET A 474 -6.63 -5.86 18.53
CA MET A 474 -8.09 -5.90 18.53
C MET A 474 -8.66 -5.18 19.76
N SER A 475 -9.77 -4.49 19.55
CA SER A 475 -10.60 -3.94 20.63
C SER A 475 -11.58 -4.98 21.18
N LEU A 476 -12.28 -4.63 22.26
CA LEU A 476 -13.31 -5.47 22.88
C LEU A 476 -14.39 -5.90 21.87
N LEU A 477 -14.77 -4.99 20.97
CA LEU A 477 -15.81 -5.26 19.97
C LEU A 477 -15.33 -6.24 18.90
N HIS A 478 -14.07 -6.15 18.46
CA HIS A 478 -13.49 -7.15 17.56
C HIS A 478 -13.47 -8.54 18.22
N ARG A 479 -13.10 -8.59 19.51
CA ARG A 479 -13.04 -9.84 20.27
C ARG A 479 -14.40 -10.50 20.42
N ALA A 480 -15.44 -9.70 20.71
CA ALA A 480 -16.82 -10.17 20.72
C ALA A 480 -17.21 -10.75 19.35
N LEU A 481 -16.93 -10.03 18.25
CA LEU A 481 -17.26 -10.42 16.88
C LEU A 481 -16.56 -11.67 16.35
N LEU A 482 -15.47 -12.11 16.98
CA LEU A 482 -14.76 -13.32 16.59
C LEU A 482 -15.48 -14.61 17.02
N GLN A 483 -16.36 -14.54 18.02
CA GLN A 483 -17.07 -15.71 18.51
C GLN A 483 -18.14 -16.15 17.49
N ASN A 484 -18.38 -17.47 17.40
CA ASN A 484 -19.39 -18.01 16.47
C ASN A 484 -20.82 -17.72 16.95
N ASP A 485 -21.09 -17.87 18.25
CA ASP A 485 -22.43 -17.72 18.86
C ASP A 485 -22.46 -16.46 19.74
N ILE A 486 -22.61 -15.28 19.12
CA ILE A 486 -22.59 -14.01 19.86
C ILE A 486 -23.99 -13.60 20.30
N PRO A 487 -24.20 -13.27 21.58
CA PRO A 487 -25.42 -12.61 22.00
C PRO A 487 -25.43 -11.16 21.50
N HIS A 488 -26.43 -10.78 20.69
CA HIS A 488 -26.63 -9.39 20.21
C HIS A 488 -26.54 -8.35 21.33
N ARG A 489 -27.04 -8.69 22.52
CA ARG A 489 -27.03 -7.82 23.70
C ARG A 489 -25.61 -7.47 24.19
N LEU A 490 -24.62 -8.34 23.97
CA LEU A 490 -23.22 -8.05 24.31
C LEU A 490 -22.67 -6.93 23.43
N VAL A 491 -22.93 -6.99 22.12
CA VAL A 491 -22.51 -5.96 21.15
C VAL A 491 -23.14 -4.61 21.48
N GLU A 492 -24.44 -4.60 21.77
CA GLU A 492 -25.14 -3.38 22.21
C GLU A 492 -24.53 -2.77 23.48
N ILE A 493 -24.30 -3.58 24.52
CA ILE A 493 -23.72 -3.08 25.78
C ILE A 493 -22.31 -2.52 25.56
N ILE A 494 -21.49 -3.17 24.73
CA ILE A 494 -20.15 -2.67 24.40
C ILE A 494 -20.24 -1.33 23.67
N ILE A 495 -21.16 -1.18 22.71
CA ILE A 495 -21.33 0.08 21.95
C ILE A 495 -21.93 1.19 22.82
N GLU A 496 -22.92 0.87 23.66
CA GLU A 496 -23.54 1.79 24.62
C GLU A 496 -22.49 2.36 25.60
N ARG A 497 -21.54 1.53 26.05
CA ARG A 497 -20.50 1.93 27.00
C ARG A 497 -19.26 2.53 26.33
N PHE A 498 -18.89 2.02 25.15
CA PHE A 498 -17.64 2.32 24.45
C PHE A 498 -17.88 2.62 22.96
N PRO A 499 -18.48 3.77 22.63
CA PRO A 499 -18.93 4.08 21.27
C PRO A 499 -17.78 4.21 20.26
N HIS A 500 -16.57 4.60 20.68
CA HIS A 500 -15.43 4.74 19.76
C HIS A 500 -14.88 3.38 19.29
N THR A 501 -15.23 2.28 19.96
CA THR A 501 -14.83 0.92 19.53
C THR A 501 -15.36 0.56 18.15
N VAL A 502 -16.47 1.15 17.71
CA VAL A 502 -17.08 0.91 16.39
C VAL A 502 -16.14 1.26 15.23
N GLN A 503 -15.24 2.23 15.42
CA GLN A 503 -14.26 2.67 14.41
C GLN A 503 -12.82 2.25 14.75
N SER A 504 -12.64 1.49 15.83
CA SER A 504 -11.33 0.96 16.17
C SER A 504 -10.80 0.05 15.07
N VAL A 505 -9.49 -0.10 14.99
CA VAL A 505 -8.84 -0.95 13.99
C VAL A 505 -7.86 -1.92 14.65
N ASP A 506 -7.74 -3.11 14.06
CA ASP A 506 -6.74 -4.10 14.47
C ASP A 506 -5.35 -3.87 13.83
N ASN A 507 -4.41 -4.81 14.02
CA ASN A 507 -3.07 -4.70 13.44
C ASN A 507 -3.06 -4.63 11.90
N MET A 508 -4.11 -5.11 11.24
CA MET A 508 -4.31 -5.12 9.79
C MET A 508 -5.22 -3.98 9.30
N MET A 509 -5.48 -3.00 10.17
CA MET A 509 -6.37 -1.87 9.88
C MET A 509 -7.84 -2.26 9.62
N ARG A 510 -8.26 -3.47 10.00
CA ARG A 510 -9.64 -3.93 9.87
C ARG A 510 -10.48 -3.36 11.00
N THR A 511 -11.68 -2.89 10.68
CA THR A 511 -12.68 -2.41 11.66
C THR A 511 -13.63 -3.53 12.08
N PRO A 512 -14.41 -3.37 13.17
CA PRO A 512 -15.41 -4.36 13.59
C PRO A 512 -16.40 -4.72 12.47
N LEU A 513 -16.73 -3.76 11.61
CA LEU A 513 -17.62 -3.98 10.47
C LEU A 513 -17.06 -4.99 9.44
N HIS A 514 -15.74 -5.05 9.27
CA HIS A 514 -15.11 -6.07 8.41
C HIS A 514 -15.34 -7.48 8.97
N PHE A 515 -15.24 -7.65 10.29
CA PHE A 515 -15.47 -8.92 10.97
C PHE A 515 -16.95 -9.32 10.89
N ALA A 516 -17.85 -8.37 11.10
CA ALA A 516 -19.29 -8.59 11.01
C ALA A 516 -19.71 -9.14 9.63
N TYR A 517 -19.28 -8.50 8.54
CA TYR A 517 -19.59 -8.99 7.19
C TYR A 517 -18.96 -10.36 6.88
N LEU A 518 -17.76 -10.63 7.40
CA LEU A 518 -17.04 -11.86 7.11
C LEU A 518 -17.57 -13.07 7.88
N LEU A 519 -17.85 -12.92 9.17
CA LEU A 519 -18.18 -14.02 10.08
C LEU A 519 -19.68 -14.17 10.31
N HIS A 520 -20.44 -13.07 10.31
CA HIS A 520 -21.86 -13.06 10.67
C HIS A 520 -22.81 -12.86 9.47
N GLY A 521 -22.27 -12.65 8.26
CA GLY A 521 -23.07 -12.41 7.06
C GLY A 521 -23.98 -11.19 7.23
N ASP A 522 -25.16 -11.16 6.61
CA ASP A 522 -26.14 -10.06 6.73
C ASP A 522 -26.99 -10.15 8.03
N SER A 523 -26.34 -10.19 9.20
CA SER A 523 -26.99 -10.21 10.51
C SER A 523 -27.41 -8.81 11.00
N GLU A 524 -28.39 -8.73 11.91
CA GLU A 524 -28.81 -7.49 12.58
C GLU A 524 -27.65 -6.74 13.27
N ILE A 525 -26.55 -7.45 13.59
CA ILE A 525 -25.31 -6.87 14.13
C ILE A 525 -24.75 -5.78 13.20
N ILE A 526 -24.82 -5.96 11.88
CA ILE A 526 -24.35 -4.96 10.92
C ILE A 526 -25.18 -3.70 11.01
N ASP A 527 -26.50 -3.83 11.09
CA ASP A 527 -27.41 -2.69 11.21
C ASP A 527 -27.14 -1.92 12.50
N VAL A 528 -26.90 -2.63 13.62
CA VAL A 528 -26.48 -2.01 14.88
C VAL A 528 -25.16 -1.24 14.71
N LEU A 529 -24.15 -1.81 14.05
CA LEU A 529 -22.87 -1.13 13.83
C LEU A 529 -23.01 0.11 12.92
N LEU A 530 -23.76 -0.01 11.81
CA LEU A 530 -23.97 1.09 10.86
C LEU A 530 -24.77 2.24 11.51
N ASN A 531 -25.81 1.91 12.27
CA ASN A 531 -26.61 2.91 13.00
C ASN A 531 -25.79 3.64 14.08
N ASN A 532 -24.74 3.01 14.61
CA ASN A 532 -23.82 3.59 15.59
C ASN A 532 -22.55 4.19 14.96
N GLY A 533 -22.56 4.48 13.65
CA GLY A 533 -21.50 5.26 13.00
C GLY A 533 -20.34 4.45 12.42
N ALA A 534 -20.51 3.14 12.19
CA ALA A 534 -19.58 2.36 11.40
C ALA A 534 -19.59 2.83 9.93
N SER A 535 -18.41 2.92 9.31
CA SER A 535 -18.25 3.38 7.93
C SER A 535 -17.87 2.25 6.99
N ASN A 536 -18.67 2.06 5.93
CA ASN A 536 -18.37 1.15 4.82
C ASN A 536 -17.12 1.54 4.02
N ASN A 537 -16.70 2.81 4.10
CA ASN A 537 -15.57 3.34 3.32
C ASN A 537 -14.21 3.14 4.03
N SER A 538 -14.20 2.52 5.20
CA SER A 538 -12.97 2.22 5.92
C SER A 538 -12.23 1.09 5.18
N ILE A 539 -10.93 1.25 4.97
CA ILE A 539 -10.09 0.28 4.25
C ILE A 539 -9.10 -0.40 5.18
N ASP A 540 -8.85 -1.68 4.93
CA ASP A 540 -7.77 -2.44 5.56
C ASP A 540 -6.39 -2.15 4.91
N VAL A 541 -5.32 -2.81 5.38
CA VAL A 541 -3.97 -2.65 4.82
C VAL A 541 -3.84 -3.06 3.34
N ASN A 542 -4.75 -3.89 2.83
CA ASN A 542 -4.78 -4.34 1.45
C ASN A 542 -5.65 -3.45 0.55
N GLY A 543 -6.33 -2.47 1.15
CA GLY A 543 -7.24 -1.55 0.45
C GLY A 543 -8.66 -2.09 0.28
N LEU A 544 -9.00 -3.19 0.97
CA LEU A 544 -10.35 -3.76 0.93
C LEU A 544 -11.25 -2.99 1.90
N THR A 545 -12.45 -2.67 1.44
CA THR A 545 -13.51 -2.09 2.26
C THR A 545 -14.28 -3.17 3.01
N ALA A 546 -15.05 -2.77 4.03
CA ALA A 546 -15.89 -3.72 4.77
C ALA A 546 -16.89 -4.46 3.87
N THR A 547 -17.39 -3.80 2.81
CA THR A 547 -18.31 -4.41 1.84
C THR A 547 -17.66 -5.44 0.92
N ASP A 548 -16.34 -5.39 0.75
CA ASP A 548 -15.59 -6.37 -0.06
C ASP A 548 -15.47 -7.73 0.65
N TYR A 549 -15.69 -7.75 1.97
CA TYR A 549 -15.71 -8.98 2.78
C TYR A 549 -17.03 -9.76 2.67
N LYS A 550 -18.04 -9.20 1.99
CA LYS A 550 -19.30 -9.90 1.71
C LYS A 550 -19.08 -11.11 0.81
N SER A 551 -19.74 -12.22 1.12
CA SER A 551 -19.73 -13.43 0.30
C SER A 551 -20.25 -13.20 -1.13
N SER A 552 -21.13 -12.20 -1.34
CA SER A 552 -21.67 -11.84 -2.65
C SER A 552 -20.66 -11.18 -3.59
N ASN A 553 -19.68 -10.47 -3.03
CA ASN A 553 -18.73 -9.63 -3.78
C ASN A 553 -17.38 -10.32 -4.00
N CYS A 554 -17.21 -11.51 -3.43
CA CYS A 554 -15.94 -12.20 -3.31
C CYS A 554 -16.05 -13.61 -3.88
N SER A 555 -15.00 -14.09 -4.55
CA SER A 555 -14.97 -15.50 -4.98
C SER A 555 -14.97 -16.42 -3.76
N THR A 556 -15.55 -17.62 -3.88
CA THR A 556 -15.62 -18.59 -2.77
C THR A 556 -14.24 -18.91 -2.18
N LEU A 557 -13.20 -18.95 -3.03
CA LEU A 557 -11.81 -19.16 -2.60
C LEU A 557 -11.24 -17.97 -1.84
N GLN A 558 -11.44 -16.75 -2.34
CA GLN A 558 -10.96 -15.53 -1.69
C GLN A 558 -11.67 -15.29 -0.36
N TRP A 559 -12.98 -15.57 -0.28
CA TRP A 559 -13.76 -15.47 0.94
C TRP A 559 -13.25 -16.45 2.02
N LYS A 560 -13.03 -17.72 1.66
CA LYS A 560 -12.43 -18.71 2.57
C LYS A 560 -11.03 -18.30 3.05
N ARG A 561 -10.22 -17.68 2.19
CA ARG A 561 -8.89 -17.16 2.57
C ARG A 561 -9.01 -16.01 3.58
N LEU A 562 -9.91 -15.05 3.35
CA LEU A 562 -10.16 -13.95 4.29
C LEU A 562 -10.64 -14.48 5.65
N GLN A 563 -11.58 -15.44 5.64
CA GLN A 563 -12.08 -16.07 6.85
C GLN A 563 -10.96 -16.74 7.65
N ARG A 564 -10.12 -17.53 6.98
CA ARG A 564 -8.96 -18.17 7.62
C ARG A 564 -7.98 -17.14 8.18
N ASN A 565 -7.67 -16.08 7.42
CA ASN A 565 -6.74 -15.04 7.85
C ASN A 565 -7.24 -14.25 9.08
N VAL A 566 -8.55 -14.16 9.31
CA VAL A 566 -9.11 -13.54 10.51
C VAL A 566 -9.10 -14.52 11.69
N LEU A 567 -9.58 -15.75 11.49
CA LEU A 567 -9.68 -16.76 12.55
C LEU A 567 -8.31 -17.21 13.06
N ASP A 568 -7.35 -17.42 12.16
CA ASP A 568 -6.01 -17.89 12.52
C ASP A 568 -5.09 -16.77 13.04
N PHE A 569 -5.53 -15.51 12.99
CA PHE A 569 -4.68 -14.35 13.30
C PHE A 569 -4.22 -14.36 14.76
N GLN A 570 -5.13 -14.63 15.70
CA GLN A 570 -4.81 -14.72 17.12
C GLN A 570 -3.79 -15.82 17.42
N LEU A 571 -3.97 -16.97 16.78
CA LEU A 571 -3.06 -18.09 16.94
C LEU A 571 -1.68 -17.72 16.38
N HIS A 572 -1.62 -17.12 15.19
CA HIS A 572 -0.37 -16.69 14.56
C HIS A 572 0.45 -15.75 15.46
N VAL A 573 -0.16 -14.70 15.99
CA VAL A 573 0.51 -13.73 16.88
C VAL A 573 1.00 -14.42 18.16
N LYS A 574 0.17 -15.26 18.80
CA LYS A 574 0.56 -15.99 20.02
C LYS A 574 1.76 -16.92 19.77
N LEU A 575 1.78 -17.64 18.65
CA LEU A 575 2.89 -18.51 18.27
C LEU A 575 4.20 -17.74 18.08
N LYS A 576 4.13 -16.53 17.53
CA LYS A 576 5.29 -15.64 17.38
C LYS A 576 5.78 -15.09 18.71
N GLN A 577 4.89 -14.60 19.57
CA GLN A 577 5.23 -14.11 20.92
C GLN A 577 5.91 -15.19 21.78
N MET A 578 5.42 -16.42 21.71
CA MET A 578 6.03 -17.58 22.40
C MET A 578 7.41 -17.97 21.84
N LYS A 579 7.89 -17.32 20.76
CA LYS A 579 9.12 -17.65 20.03
C LYS A 579 9.23 -19.16 19.79
N VAL A 580 8.10 -19.77 19.40
CA VAL A 580 7.93 -21.23 19.34
C VAL A 580 9.03 -21.85 18.49
N HIS A 581 9.31 -21.29 17.31
CA HIS A 581 10.35 -21.80 16.41
C HIS A 581 11.75 -21.81 17.05
N ASP A 582 12.15 -20.74 17.73
CA ASP A 582 13.48 -20.68 18.35
C ASP A 582 13.58 -21.56 19.58
N ASN A 583 12.52 -21.62 20.37
CA ASN A 583 12.43 -22.49 21.53
C ASN A 583 12.41 -23.98 21.11
N PHE A 584 11.71 -24.34 20.04
CA PHE A 584 11.75 -25.68 19.46
C PHE A 584 13.13 -26.00 18.89
N LYS A 585 13.75 -25.08 18.11
CA LYS A 585 15.12 -25.27 17.61
C LYS A 585 16.10 -25.54 18.76
N ARG A 586 16.05 -24.74 19.83
CA ARG A 586 16.89 -24.91 21.02
C ARG A 586 16.62 -26.25 21.70
N ALA A 587 15.35 -26.62 21.91
CA ALA A 587 15.00 -27.90 22.52
C ALA A 587 15.42 -29.11 21.66
N ILE A 588 15.39 -28.99 20.33
CA ILE A 588 15.87 -30.02 19.39
C ILE A 588 17.40 -30.17 19.47
N GLN A 589 18.13 -29.05 19.53
CA GLN A 589 19.59 -29.04 19.74
C GLN A 589 19.98 -29.68 21.08
N GLU A 590 19.30 -29.28 22.15
CA GLU A 590 19.50 -29.78 23.52
C GLU A 590 19.00 -31.23 23.71
N ASN A 591 18.27 -31.77 22.73
CA ASN A 591 17.66 -33.10 22.77
C ASN A 591 16.67 -33.31 23.94
N ASP A 592 15.98 -32.24 24.35
CA ASP A 592 15.05 -32.27 25.48
C ASP A 592 13.63 -32.64 25.04
N MET A 593 13.32 -33.93 25.11
CA MET A 593 12.00 -34.46 24.79
C MET A 593 10.89 -33.97 25.73
N LYS A 594 11.20 -33.69 27.00
CA LYS A 594 10.18 -33.26 27.97
C LYS A 594 9.73 -31.84 27.69
N ARG A 595 10.67 -30.97 27.34
CA ARG A 595 10.38 -29.61 26.91
C ARG A 595 9.55 -29.60 25.63
N ILE A 596 9.88 -30.43 24.66
CA ILE A 596 9.11 -30.58 23.42
C ILE A 596 7.68 -31.08 23.70
N THR A 597 7.50 -32.07 24.58
CA THR A 597 6.16 -32.58 24.92
C THR A 597 5.32 -31.52 25.63
N SER A 598 5.91 -30.77 26.59
CA SER A 598 5.24 -29.66 27.28
C SER A 598 4.80 -28.58 26.29
N MET A 599 5.69 -28.19 25.37
CA MET A 599 5.37 -27.18 24.35
C MET A 599 4.26 -27.66 23.40
N VAL A 600 4.27 -28.92 22.97
CA VAL A 600 3.20 -29.49 22.13
C VAL A 600 1.86 -29.53 22.87
N GLU A 601 1.87 -29.78 24.18
CA GLU A 601 0.66 -29.75 25.02
C GLU A 601 0.13 -28.32 25.20
N GLU A 602 1.00 -27.36 25.51
CA GLU A 602 0.66 -25.93 25.58
C GLU A 602 0.05 -25.43 24.26
N LEU A 603 0.65 -25.82 23.14
CA LEU A 603 0.16 -25.45 21.81
C LEU A 603 -1.22 -26.03 21.48
N LYS A 604 -1.55 -27.24 21.99
CA LYS A 604 -2.89 -27.83 21.85
C LYS A 604 -3.93 -27.09 22.68
N ILE A 605 -3.55 -26.61 23.86
CA ILE A 605 -4.43 -25.80 24.72
C ILE A 605 -4.74 -24.46 24.03
N VAL A 606 -3.71 -23.82 23.48
CA VAL A 606 -3.83 -22.51 22.80
C VAL A 606 -4.68 -22.59 21.53
N SER A 607 -4.68 -23.70 20.80
CA SER A 607 -5.44 -23.83 19.55
C SER A 607 -6.95 -24.01 19.73
N GLY A 608 -7.44 -24.44 20.90
CA GLY A 608 -8.86 -24.77 21.09
C GLY A 608 -9.38 -25.83 20.09
N ASN A 609 -10.66 -26.19 20.15
CA ASN A 609 -11.26 -27.22 19.27
C ASN A 609 -11.46 -26.77 17.79
N SER A 610 -10.87 -25.64 17.37
CA SER A 610 -11.10 -25.02 16.06
C SER A 610 -9.83 -25.08 15.19
N VAL A 611 -9.74 -26.11 14.33
CA VAL A 611 -9.01 -26.18 13.02
C VAL A 611 -7.55 -25.67 13.02
N LYS A 612 -6.47 -26.47 13.16
CA LYS A 612 -5.79 -27.50 12.30
C LYS A 612 -4.77 -27.10 11.19
N PRO A 613 -4.72 -25.94 10.51
CA PRO A 613 -3.76 -25.72 9.41
C PRO A 613 -2.40 -25.15 9.88
N ASN A 614 -2.39 -24.09 10.68
CA ASN A 614 -1.14 -23.38 11.04
C ASN A 614 -0.29 -24.10 12.09
N LEU A 615 -0.89 -24.87 13.00
CA LEU A 615 -0.11 -25.70 13.92
C LEU A 615 0.66 -26.80 13.17
N MET A 616 0.05 -27.35 12.11
CA MET A 616 0.69 -28.35 11.27
C MET A 616 1.83 -27.75 10.46
N SER A 617 1.70 -26.51 9.97
CA SER A 617 2.82 -25.82 9.29
C SER A 617 4.00 -25.60 10.23
N VAL A 618 3.78 -25.20 11.49
CA VAL A 618 4.85 -25.03 12.49
C VAL A 618 5.60 -26.35 12.70
N TYR A 619 4.89 -27.46 12.95
CA TYR A 619 5.54 -28.76 13.11
C TYR A 619 6.25 -29.21 11.84
N SER A 620 5.63 -29.00 10.69
CA SER A 620 6.16 -29.30 9.38
C SER A 620 7.48 -28.59 9.11
N THR A 621 7.58 -27.27 9.30
CA THR A 621 8.84 -26.53 9.11
C THR A 621 9.95 -27.07 10.02
N MET A 622 9.63 -27.56 11.22
CA MET A 622 10.62 -28.13 12.15
C MET A 622 11.07 -29.55 11.77
N LEU A 623 10.36 -30.27 10.90
CA LEU A 623 10.76 -31.62 10.46
C LEU A 623 12.09 -31.61 9.71
N PHE A 624 12.32 -30.63 8.82
CA PHE A 624 13.61 -30.49 8.12
C PHE A 624 14.75 -30.26 9.11
N TYR A 625 14.55 -29.39 10.10
CA TYR A 625 15.55 -29.12 11.14
C TYR A 625 15.88 -30.38 11.96
N CYS A 626 14.88 -31.18 12.31
CA CYS A 626 15.10 -32.47 13.00
C CYS A 626 15.90 -33.46 12.14
N VAL A 627 15.70 -33.45 10.81
CA VAL A 627 16.43 -34.31 9.88
C VAL A 627 17.88 -33.86 9.72
N ASP A 628 18.13 -32.55 9.66
CA ASP A 628 19.48 -31.97 9.58
C ASP A 628 20.29 -32.26 10.86
N GLU A 629 19.69 -32.11 12.04
CA GLU A 629 20.31 -32.40 13.36
C GLU A 629 20.34 -33.90 13.73
N LYS A 630 19.93 -34.77 12.81
CA LYS A 630 19.87 -36.23 12.97
C LYS A 630 18.98 -36.74 14.13
N LYS A 631 17.90 -36.02 14.45
CA LYS A 631 17.00 -36.30 15.60
C LYS A 631 15.73 -37.05 15.22
N GLU A 632 15.88 -38.34 14.92
CA GLU A 632 14.80 -39.19 14.42
C GLU A 632 13.62 -39.39 15.40
N HIS A 633 13.90 -39.51 16.70
CA HIS A 633 12.86 -39.73 17.72
C HIS A 633 11.92 -38.53 17.89
N ILE A 634 12.46 -37.31 17.80
CA ILE A 634 11.69 -36.06 17.82
C ILE A 634 10.84 -35.93 16.55
N ALA A 635 11.43 -36.18 15.37
CA ALA A 635 10.72 -36.10 14.10
C ALA A 635 9.49 -37.04 14.06
N ARG A 636 9.64 -38.28 14.57
CA ARG A 636 8.53 -39.23 14.68
C ARG A 636 7.45 -38.77 15.66
N TYR A 637 7.84 -38.15 16.77
CA TYR A 637 6.88 -37.59 17.72
C TYR A 637 6.05 -36.46 17.10
N LEU A 638 6.68 -35.57 16.32
CA LEU A 638 5.98 -34.50 15.59
C LEU A 638 5.03 -35.04 14.52
N LEU A 639 5.44 -36.06 13.74
CA LEU A 639 4.58 -36.74 12.77
C LEU A 639 3.34 -37.37 13.43
N LYS A 640 3.51 -38.01 14.60
CA LYS A 640 2.39 -38.56 15.37
C LYS A 640 1.40 -37.49 15.86
N ASN A 641 1.87 -36.26 16.06
CA ASN A 641 1.04 -35.12 16.46
C ASN A 641 0.45 -34.34 15.26
N GLY A 642 0.60 -34.87 14.04
CA GLY A 642 -0.12 -34.39 12.85
C GLY A 642 0.71 -33.57 11.87
N ALA A 643 2.02 -33.41 12.06
CA ALA A 643 2.89 -32.69 11.13
C ALA A 643 2.75 -33.26 9.70
N ASP A 644 2.59 -32.37 8.71
CA ASP A 644 2.51 -32.78 7.31
C ASP A 644 3.92 -33.14 6.79
N PRO A 645 4.15 -34.36 6.28
CA PRO A 645 5.44 -34.73 5.70
C PRO A 645 5.66 -34.23 4.26
N ASP A 646 4.63 -33.68 3.58
CA ASP A 646 4.71 -33.24 2.18
C ASP A 646 5.29 -31.83 2.03
N ILE A 647 6.53 -31.66 2.51
CA ILE A 647 7.25 -30.39 2.51
C ILE A 647 8.50 -30.52 1.64
N TYR A 648 8.87 -29.40 1.04
CA TYR A 648 9.99 -29.27 0.13
C TYR A 648 10.90 -28.13 0.58
N GLN A 649 12.22 -28.29 0.44
CA GLN A 649 13.21 -27.26 0.75
C GLN A 649 14.13 -27.05 -0.45
N THR A 650 14.50 -25.80 -0.73
CA THR A 650 15.50 -25.47 -1.75
C THR A 650 16.89 -25.90 -1.27
N ASN A 651 17.60 -26.65 -2.10
CA ASN A 651 18.95 -27.10 -1.84
C ASN A 651 19.95 -26.08 -2.42
N ALA A 652 20.64 -25.35 -1.56
CA ALA A 652 21.64 -24.36 -1.96
C ALA A 652 22.84 -24.98 -2.70
N ASP A 653 23.12 -26.28 -2.46
CA ASP A 653 24.34 -26.94 -2.94
C ASP A 653 24.21 -27.55 -4.35
N LYS A 654 23.03 -27.52 -4.96
CA LYS A 654 22.79 -28.06 -6.31
C LYS A 654 22.00 -27.08 -7.16
N THR A 655 22.69 -26.44 -8.12
CA THR A 655 22.06 -25.70 -9.20
C THR A 655 21.72 -26.64 -10.35
N THR A 656 20.50 -26.57 -10.88
CA THR A 656 20.16 -27.22 -12.16
C THR A 656 20.99 -26.61 -13.29
N SER A 657 21.07 -27.30 -14.44
CA SER A 657 21.75 -26.79 -15.66
C SER A 657 21.18 -25.47 -16.19
N CYS A 658 20.03 -25.03 -15.68
CA CYS A 658 19.35 -23.76 -15.99
C CYS A 658 19.48 -22.69 -14.88
N GLY A 659 20.33 -22.90 -13.86
CA GLY A 659 20.60 -21.89 -12.83
C GLY A 659 19.51 -21.73 -11.76
N GLN A 660 18.57 -22.66 -11.65
CA GLN A 660 17.56 -22.67 -10.57
C GLN A 660 17.99 -23.59 -9.41
N PRO A 661 17.70 -23.23 -8.14
CA PRO A 661 18.01 -24.08 -6.99
C PRO A 661 17.18 -25.37 -7.03
N CYS A 662 17.83 -26.54 -6.93
CA CYS A 662 17.13 -27.82 -6.88
C CYS A 662 16.26 -27.92 -5.62
N VAL A 663 15.01 -28.37 -5.76
CA VAL A 663 14.11 -28.62 -4.62
C VAL A 663 14.27 -30.05 -4.14
N ILE A 664 14.43 -30.26 -2.83
CA ILE A 664 14.53 -31.58 -2.18
C ILE A 664 13.29 -31.82 -1.32
N SER A 665 12.69 -33.00 -1.44
CA SER A 665 11.61 -33.44 -0.56
C SER A 665 12.14 -33.97 0.78
N LEU A 666 11.34 -33.86 1.85
CA LEU A 666 11.68 -34.42 3.16
C LEU A 666 12.03 -35.92 3.09
N LEU A 667 11.35 -36.68 2.21
CA LEU A 667 11.60 -38.10 1.98
C LEU A 667 12.99 -38.36 1.39
N GLU A 668 13.40 -37.58 0.39
CA GLU A 668 14.72 -37.68 -0.23
C GLU A 668 15.81 -37.30 0.78
N LYS A 669 15.58 -36.24 1.56
CA LYS A 669 16.50 -35.80 2.62
C LYS A 669 16.66 -36.88 3.70
N ALA A 670 15.56 -37.43 4.22
CA ALA A 670 15.59 -38.52 5.21
C ALA A 670 16.28 -39.79 4.69
N THR A 671 16.14 -40.08 3.40
CA THR A 671 16.85 -41.19 2.74
C THR A 671 18.36 -40.91 2.65
N SER A 672 18.75 -39.67 2.33
CA SER A 672 20.16 -39.27 2.25
C SER A 672 20.88 -39.25 3.60
N THR A 673 20.17 -38.97 4.69
CA THR A 673 20.72 -38.92 6.06
C THR A 673 20.70 -40.28 6.78
N GLY A 674 20.12 -41.32 6.17
CA GLY A 674 20.11 -42.69 6.70
C GLY A 674 19.02 -43.00 7.73
N MET A 675 17.95 -42.21 7.80
CA MET A 675 16.84 -42.40 8.75
C MET A 675 15.78 -43.36 8.22
N ALA A 676 15.98 -44.68 8.40
CA ALA A 676 15.08 -45.70 7.89
C ALA A 676 13.68 -45.66 8.53
N SER A 677 13.57 -45.53 9.86
CA SER A 677 12.26 -45.49 10.54
C SER A 677 11.43 -44.27 10.15
N LEU A 678 12.04 -43.09 10.09
CA LEU A 678 11.32 -41.86 9.68
C LEU A 678 10.80 -41.97 8.25
N ARG A 679 11.59 -42.55 7.35
CA ARG A 679 11.23 -42.78 5.95
C ARG A 679 9.98 -43.66 5.84
N ASP A 680 9.93 -44.76 6.59
CA ASP A 680 8.82 -45.70 6.56
C ASP A 680 7.54 -45.05 7.12
N ASP A 681 7.64 -44.28 8.20
CA ASP A 681 6.53 -43.50 8.78
C ASP A 681 5.98 -42.46 7.76
N ILE A 682 6.85 -41.76 7.03
CA ILE A 682 6.45 -40.80 5.97
C ILE A 682 5.69 -41.51 4.83
N ILE A 683 6.20 -42.66 4.37
CA ILE A 683 5.57 -43.45 3.30
C ILE A 683 4.19 -43.94 3.75
N GLN A 684 4.06 -44.38 5.00
CA GLN A 684 2.79 -44.84 5.56
C GLN A 684 1.74 -43.71 5.61
N ILE A 685 2.14 -42.51 6.06
CA ILE A 685 1.25 -41.34 6.11
C ILE A 685 0.82 -40.90 4.69
N ARG A 686 1.76 -40.88 3.72
CA ARG A 686 1.45 -40.57 2.31
C ARG A 686 0.45 -41.56 1.69
N ASN A 687 0.61 -42.85 1.98
CA ASN A 687 -0.30 -43.89 1.50
C ASN A 687 -1.69 -43.74 2.13
N LYS A 688 -1.77 -43.39 3.42
CA LYS A 688 -3.04 -43.12 4.11
C LYS A 688 -3.79 -41.92 3.52
N LYS A 689 -3.09 -40.80 3.25
CA LYS A 689 -3.66 -39.64 2.55
C LYS A 689 -4.18 -40.00 1.15
N ARG A 690 -3.45 -40.83 0.40
CA ARG A 690 -3.87 -41.32 -0.93
C ARG A 690 -5.11 -42.21 -0.89
N THR A 691 -5.32 -42.97 0.19
CA THR A 691 -6.54 -43.79 0.36
C THR A 691 -7.74 -42.97 0.82
N GLU A 692 -7.53 -41.92 1.61
CA GLU A 692 -8.59 -41.01 2.07
C GLU A 692 -9.04 -40.02 0.96
N GLY A 693 -8.13 -39.59 0.08
CA GLY A 693 -8.40 -38.66 -1.04
C GLY A 693 -9.10 -39.24 -2.28
N ARG A 694 -9.79 -40.38 -2.17
CA ARG A 694 -10.65 -40.92 -3.27
C ARG A 694 -12.12 -40.54 -3.14
N GLY A 695 -12.50 -39.75 -2.14
CA GLY A 695 -13.80 -39.09 -2.08
C GLY A 695 -13.61 -37.59 -1.86
N THR A 696 -14.21 -36.78 -2.72
CA THR A 696 -14.35 -35.31 -2.71
C THR A 696 -13.25 -34.47 -3.39
N ASP A 697 -13.72 -33.57 -4.26
CA ASP A 697 -12.99 -32.69 -5.18
C ASP A 697 -12.27 -31.52 -4.48
N ASP A 698 -11.14 -31.76 -3.83
CA ASP A 698 -10.31 -30.70 -3.21
C ASP A 698 -8.85 -30.68 -3.72
N LYS A 699 -8.65 -31.05 -4.99
CA LYS A 699 -7.30 -31.24 -5.59
C LYS A 699 -6.52 -29.97 -5.94
N CYS A 700 -6.99 -28.77 -5.62
CA CYS A 700 -6.29 -27.53 -6.02
C CYS A 700 -5.74 -26.69 -4.85
N LEU A 701 -5.93 -27.09 -3.59
CA LEU A 701 -5.64 -26.21 -2.44
C LEU A 701 -4.24 -26.36 -1.81
N ASP A 702 -3.57 -27.50 -1.96
CA ASP A 702 -2.32 -27.76 -1.20
C ASP A 702 -1.01 -27.53 -1.96
N VAL A 703 -1.04 -27.31 -3.28
CA VAL A 703 0.20 -27.21 -4.09
C VAL A 703 0.82 -25.81 -4.11
N PHE A 704 0.09 -24.77 -3.71
CA PHE A 704 0.56 -23.38 -3.79
C PHE A 704 0.97 -22.73 -2.44
N MET A 705 0.86 -23.45 -1.31
CA MET A 705 1.14 -22.87 0.02
C MET A 705 2.61 -22.93 0.47
N ASN A 706 3.51 -23.55 -0.30
CA ASN A 706 4.94 -23.67 0.03
C ASN A 706 5.86 -22.67 -0.70
N PHE A 707 5.30 -21.73 -1.46
CA PHE A 707 6.05 -20.59 -2.03
C PHE A 707 5.68 -19.31 -1.29
N GLY A 708 6.14 -19.21 -0.04
CA GLY A 708 6.00 -18.02 0.80
C GLY A 708 7.25 -17.86 1.65
N GLY A 709 8.37 -17.64 0.97
CA GLY A 709 9.70 -17.53 1.57
C GLY A 709 10.69 -16.94 0.58
N VAL A 710 10.47 -15.68 0.22
CA VAL A 710 11.50 -14.70 -0.16
C VAL A 710 11.09 -13.36 0.43
#